data_AF-A0A8C6QIT4-F1
#
_entry.id   AF-A0A8C6QIT4-F1
#
_cell.length_a   1.000
_cell.length_b   1.000
_cell.length_c   1.000
_cell.angle_alpha   90.00
_cell.angle_beta   90.00
_cell.angle_gamma   90.00
#
_symmetry.space_group_name_H-M   'P 1'
#
loop_
_entity.id
_entity.type
_entity.pdbx_description
1 polymer ?
#
loop_
_entity_poly.entity_id
_entity_poly.type
_entity_poly.pdbx_seq_one_letter_code
_entity_poly.pdbx_strand_id
1 'polypeptide(L)'
;MDVSLSPIPRPSSAPDEIQHPHIKFSEWKFKLFRVRSIEKAPEEAQKEKKDCSEGKPFLEQSPAVLDRPGDQNSVLNQPALKVHPKFSKKFCDDGKARDKAVHQAKLRHFCRICGNSFKSDGHKRRYPVHGPVDAKTQSLLRKKEKRVTSWPDLIARVFRIDVKADVDSIHPTEFCHNCWSIMHRKFSSAPCEVYFPRNVTMEWQPHSLSCDICHSAHRGLKRKRHQSNVQLSKKLKTVLNQVSRDRQRKRAQARVSKKEVLKKISNCNKIHLSTKLLAVDFPAYFVKSISCQICEHILADPVETSCKHVFCRICILRCLKVMGSYCPSCQYPCFPTDLESPAKSFLSILNSLMVKCPAQECNEEVSLEKYNHHVSSHKESKETLVHINKGGRPRQHLLSLTRRAQKHRLRELKMQVKAFADKEEGGDVKSVCLTLFLLALRARNEHRQADELEAIMQGRGSGLQPAVCLAIRVNTFLSCSQYHKMYRTVKAITGRQIFQPLHALRNAEKVLLPGYHPFEWQPPLKNVSSSTNVGIIDGLSGLSSSVDDYPVDTIAKRFRYDSALVSALMDMEEDILEGMRSQDLDDYLNGPFTVVVKESCDGMGDVSEKHGSGPAVPEKAVRFSFTVMKITIVHDSQNVKVFEEAKPNSELCCKPLCLMLADESDHETLTAILSPLIAEREAMKGSELMLEMGGILRTFKFIFRGTGYDEKLVREVEGLEASGSVYICTLCDATRLEASQNLVFHSITRSHAENLERYEVWRSNPYHESVEELRDRVKGVSAKPFIETVPSIDALHCDIGNAAEFYKIFQLEIGEVYKNPDASKEERKRWQATLDKHLRKKMNLKPIMRMNGNFARKLMTKETVEAVCELIPSEERHEALRELMDLYLKMKPVWRSSCPAKECPESLCQYSFNSQRFAELLSTKFKYRYEGKITNYFHKTLAHVPEIIERDGSIGAWASEGNESGNKLFRRFRKMNARQSKCYEMEDVLKHHWLYTSKYLQKFMNAHNALKNSGFTVNSKATLGDPLGIEDSLEIQDSMEF
;
A
#
# COMPACT_ATOMS: atom_id res chain seq x y z
N MET A 1 -58.67 30.20 59.67
CA MET A 1 -58.22 31.28 60.57
C MET A 1 -56.72 31.34 60.47
N ASP A 2 -56.19 32.56 60.34
CA ASP A 2 -54.85 33.06 60.69
C ASP A 2 -53.63 32.18 60.32
N VAL A 3 -52.78 32.48 59.32
CA VAL A 3 -52.21 33.74 58.77
C VAL A 3 -51.12 34.38 59.64
N SER A 4 -49.85 34.09 59.32
CA SER A 4 -48.66 34.98 59.31
C SER A 4 -47.38 34.11 59.16
N LEU A 5 -46.27 34.51 58.53
CA LEU A 5 -45.84 35.80 57.94
C LEU A 5 -44.89 35.55 56.73
N SER A 6 -44.71 36.57 55.87
CA SER A 6 -43.81 36.63 54.68
C SER A 6 -42.34 37.00 55.08
N PRO A 7 -41.29 37.12 54.21
CA PRO A 7 -41.30 37.55 52.80
C PRO A 7 -40.32 36.88 51.77
N ILE A 8 -40.31 37.47 50.57
CA ILE A 8 -39.67 37.21 49.25
C ILE A 8 -38.31 38.02 49.15
N PRO A 9 -37.31 37.85 48.21
CA PRO A 9 -37.25 37.20 46.87
C PRO A 9 -36.04 36.29 46.48
N ARG A 10 -36.12 35.77 45.24
CA ARG A 10 -35.15 35.16 44.28
C ARG A 10 -33.79 35.91 44.09
N PRO A 11 -32.69 35.33 43.50
CA PRO A 11 -32.72 34.52 42.25
C PRO A 11 -31.63 33.42 41.95
N SER A 12 -31.85 32.77 40.78
CA SER A 12 -30.90 32.17 39.80
C SER A 12 -30.09 30.88 40.07
N SER A 13 -30.53 29.81 39.37
CA SER A 13 -29.76 28.80 38.60
C SER A 13 -28.69 27.90 39.26
N ALA A 14 -29.00 26.60 39.27
CA ALA A 14 -28.07 25.46 39.21
C ALA A 14 -28.61 24.42 38.18
N PRO A 15 -27.78 23.52 37.61
CA PRO A 15 -28.13 22.78 36.38
C PRO A 15 -28.69 21.36 36.59
N ASP A 16 -29.31 20.81 35.53
CA ASP A 16 -29.80 19.43 35.45
C ASP A 16 -28.70 18.36 35.59
N GLU A 17 -29.04 17.22 36.21
CA GLU A 17 -28.16 16.06 36.27
C GLU A 17 -28.04 15.36 34.91
N ILE A 18 -26.81 15.11 34.47
CA ILE A 18 -26.51 14.58 33.13
C ILE A 18 -26.73 13.06 33.09
N GLN A 19 -27.87 12.63 32.56
CA GLN A 19 -28.14 11.22 32.25
C GLN A 19 -27.10 10.63 31.28
N HIS A 20 -26.61 9.42 31.55
CA HIS A 20 -25.60 8.73 30.75
C HIS A 20 -26.15 8.25 29.38
N PRO A 21 -25.63 8.72 28.23
CA PRO A 21 -26.13 8.34 26.91
C PRO A 21 -25.36 7.14 26.31
N HIS A 22 -25.41 5.97 26.96
CA HIS A 22 -24.69 4.76 26.49
C HIS A 22 -25.56 3.55 26.09
N ILE A 23 -26.86 3.75 25.85
CA ILE A 23 -27.70 2.83 25.07
C ILE A 23 -28.42 3.61 23.97
N LYS A 24 -28.05 3.39 22.69
CA LYS A 24 -28.83 3.60 21.43
C LYS A 24 -27.94 3.62 20.16
N PHE A 25 -27.13 2.59 19.92
CA PHE A 25 -26.45 2.42 18.61
C PHE A 25 -27.28 1.66 17.56
N SER A 26 -28.37 1.02 17.96
CA SER A 26 -29.29 0.28 17.09
C SER A 26 -30.24 1.17 16.27
N GLU A 27 -30.70 2.29 16.82
CA GLU A 27 -31.73 3.15 16.21
C GLU A 27 -31.23 3.98 15.01
N TRP A 28 -29.93 4.22 14.90
CA TRP A 28 -29.35 5.00 13.81
C TRP A 28 -29.37 4.25 12.45
N LYS A 29 -29.74 2.96 12.44
CA LYS A 29 -29.84 2.14 11.23
C LYS A 29 -30.98 2.54 10.27
N PHE A 30 -31.95 3.36 10.71
CA PHE A 30 -33.21 3.60 9.96
C PHE A 30 -33.68 5.06 9.77
N LYS A 31 -32.98 6.08 10.29
CA LYS A 31 -33.48 7.49 10.28
C LYS A 31 -32.76 8.48 9.34
N LEU A 32 -31.93 8.01 8.39
CA LEU A 32 -31.26 8.88 7.40
C LEU A 32 -31.50 8.54 5.91
N PHE A 33 -32.37 7.58 5.61
CA PHE A 33 -32.66 7.16 4.22
C PHE A 33 -34.16 7.20 3.90
N ARG A 34 -34.66 8.40 3.58
CA ARG A 34 -35.97 8.60 2.92
C ARG A 34 -35.91 9.70 1.87
N VAL A 35 -34.96 9.61 0.95
CA VAL A 35 -34.98 10.39 -0.30
C VAL A 35 -36.16 9.87 -1.13
N ARG A 36 -37.11 10.75 -1.46
CA ARG A 36 -38.25 10.41 -2.34
C ARG A 36 -37.72 10.02 -3.72
N SER A 37 -38.34 9.04 -4.34
CA SER A 37 -38.20 8.78 -5.78
C SER A 37 -38.62 10.02 -6.55
N ILE A 38 -37.71 10.56 -7.39
CA ILE A 38 -38.08 11.53 -8.40
C ILE A 38 -38.66 10.73 -9.58
N GLU A 39 -39.96 10.86 -9.78
CA GLU A 39 -40.65 10.36 -10.95
C GLU A 39 -40.29 11.25 -12.15
N LYS A 40 -40.04 10.64 -13.32
CA LYS A 40 -39.94 11.38 -14.57
C LYS A 40 -41.35 11.69 -15.07
N ALA A 41 -41.72 12.96 -15.08
CA ALA A 41 -42.81 13.46 -15.93
C ALA A 41 -42.33 13.56 -17.40
N PRO A 42 -43.24 13.50 -18.39
CA PRO A 42 -42.88 13.43 -19.81
C PRO A 42 -42.65 14.81 -20.44
N GLU A 43 -41.94 14.84 -21.57
CA GLU A 43 -41.95 15.94 -22.53
C GLU A 43 -42.76 15.51 -23.76
N GLU A 44 -43.81 16.27 -24.13
CA GLU A 44 -44.52 16.11 -25.40
C GLU A 44 -44.67 17.46 -26.14
N ALA A 45 -44.32 17.41 -27.42
CA ALA A 45 -44.97 18.08 -28.56
C ALA A 45 -45.15 19.62 -28.65
N GLN A 46 -44.40 20.18 -29.62
CA GLN A 46 -44.89 21.04 -30.72
C GLN A 46 -45.40 22.49 -30.47
N LYS A 47 -44.67 23.48 -31.03
CA LYS A 47 -45.03 24.27 -32.25
C LYS A 47 -43.87 25.26 -32.58
N GLU A 48 -43.41 25.35 -33.84
CA GLU A 48 -43.88 26.25 -34.93
C GLU A 48 -43.84 27.76 -34.57
N LYS A 49 -43.36 28.70 -35.41
CA LYS A 49 -42.96 28.67 -36.84
C LYS A 49 -42.14 29.93 -37.23
N LYS A 50 -41.33 29.85 -38.31
CA LYS A 50 -40.95 30.93 -39.27
C LYS A 50 -40.05 32.11 -38.76
N ASP A 51 -39.31 32.85 -39.61
CA ASP A 51 -39.25 32.89 -41.09
C ASP A 51 -37.85 33.24 -41.69
N CYS A 52 -37.69 32.92 -43.00
CA CYS A 52 -36.78 33.43 -44.06
C CYS A 52 -35.34 33.95 -43.79
N SER A 53 -34.36 33.39 -44.53
CA SER A 53 -33.75 34.05 -45.72
C SER A 53 -32.79 33.09 -46.49
N GLU A 54 -32.32 33.50 -47.67
CA GLU A 54 -31.77 32.62 -48.73
C GLU A 54 -30.23 32.64 -48.86
N GLY A 55 -29.63 31.61 -49.50
CA GLY A 55 -28.19 31.60 -49.80
C GLY A 55 -27.59 30.27 -50.28
N LYS A 56 -27.56 30.05 -51.61
CA LYS A 56 -26.78 29.01 -52.34
C LYS A 56 -26.41 29.60 -53.72
N PRO A 57 -25.48 29.04 -54.52
CA PRO A 57 -24.54 27.93 -54.25
C PRO A 57 -23.06 28.36 -54.46
N PHE A 58 -22.10 27.42 -54.45
CA PHE A 58 -21.33 27.03 -55.66
C PHE A 58 -20.50 25.75 -55.41
N LEU A 59 -19.76 25.31 -56.42
CA LEU A 59 -19.12 23.99 -56.55
C LEU A 59 -17.64 24.14 -56.95
N GLU A 60 -16.98 23.00 -57.23
CA GLU A 60 -15.69 22.85 -57.93
C GLU A 60 -14.38 23.05 -57.14
N GLN A 61 -13.23 22.44 -57.50
CA GLN A 61 -12.89 21.12 -58.09
C GLN A 61 -11.36 20.90 -57.84
N SER A 62 -10.83 19.69 -58.03
CA SER A 62 -9.37 19.40 -57.91
C SER A 62 -8.58 19.82 -59.16
N PRO A 63 -7.23 19.87 -59.13
CA PRO A 63 -6.46 18.68 -59.55
C PRO A 63 -5.10 18.46 -58.81
N ALA A 64 -4.35 17.44 -59.22
CA ALA A 64 -2.99 17.08 -58.77
C ALA A 64 -2.02 16.96 -59.98
N VAL A 65 -0.72 16.68 -59.77
CA VAL A 65 0.20 15.94 -60.70
C VAL A 65 1.62 15.72 -60.10
N LEU A 66 2.16 14.51 -60.33
CA LEU A 66 3.53 13.89 -60.35
C LEU A 66 4.82 14.65 -59.90
N ASP A 67 6.00 14.05 -59.62
CA ASP A 67 6.56 12.70 -59.92
C ASP A 67 7.65 12.17 -58.91
N ARG A 68 8.30 11.02 -59.20
CA ARG A 68 9.34 10.25 -58.42
C ARG A 68 10.81 10.55 -58.89
N PRO A 69 11.87 9.70 -58.73
CA PRO A 69 12.23 8.59 -57.78
C PRO A 69 13.70 8.59 -57.21
N GLY A 70 14.02 7.61 -56.32
CA GLY A 70 15.35 6.92 -56.23
C GLY A 70 16.48 7.44 -55.30
N ASP A 71 17.57 6.69 -55.00
CA ASP A 71 17.75 5.22 -55.00
C ASP A 71 19.03 4.71 -54.24
N GLN A 72 19.03 3.42 -53.84
CA GLN A 72 20.15 2.43 -53.66
C GLN A 72 21.50 2.63 -52.87
N ASN A 73 21.69 1.75 -51.85
CA ASN A 73 22.74 0.69 -51.67
C ASN A 73 24.25 0.88 -51.26
N SER A 74 24.74 -0.19 -50.59
CA SER A 74 26.14 -0.66 -50.32
C SER A 74 27.02 0.10 -49.31
N VAL A 75 27.71 -0.45 -48.29
CA VAL A 75 28.06 -1.83 -47.80
C VAL A 75 29.39 -2.44 -48.32
N LEU A 76 30.07 -3.22 -47.44
CA LEU A 76 31.38 -3.90 -47.53
C LEU A 76 32.62 -2.97 -47.34
N ASN A 77 33.75 -3.40 -46.74
CA ASN A 77 34.27 -4.77 -46.54
C ASN A 77 35.12 -4.99 -45.25
N GLN A 78 35.42 -6.25 -44.92
CA GLN A 78 36.42 -6.70 -43.91
C GLN A 78 37.77 -7.05 -44.63
N PRO A 79 38.78 -7.85 -44.15
CA PRO A 79 39.00 -8.54 -42.84
C PRO A 79 40.48 -8.60 -42.31
N ALA A 80 40.69 -9.38 -41.22
CA ALA A 80 41.91 -10.21 -40.92
C ALA A 80 43.27 -9.52 -40.59
N LEU A 81 44.29 -10.15 -39.95
CA LEU A 81 44.40 -11.31 -39.03
C LEU A 81 45.75 -11.30 -38.24
N LYS A 82 45.72 -11.69 -36.95
CA LYS A 82 46.72 -12.48 -36.15
C LYS A 82 48.22 -12.07 -35.95
N VAL A 83 48.71 -12.47 -34.75
CA VAL A 83 50.10 -12.83 -34.32
C VAL A 83 51.07 -11.73 -33.79
N HIS A 84 51.82 -12.12 -32.73
CA HIS A 84 52.85 -11.35 -31.99
C HIS A 84 54.28 -11.66 -32.46
N PRO A 85 55.27 -10.83 -32.08
CA PRO A 85 56.40 -11.36 -31.30
C PRO A 85 56.64 -10.63 -29.96
N LYS A 86 57.66 -11.08 -29.20
CA LYS A 86 58.04 -10.62 -27.83
C LYS A 86 59.38 -9.84 -27.82
N PHE A 87 59.69 -9.28 -26.64
CA PHE A 87 61.00 -8.82 -26.13
C PHE A 87 61.60 -7.48 -26.61
N SER A 88 61.51 -6.47 -25.73
CA SER A 88 62.70 -5.97 -25.00
C SER A 88 62.29 -5.48 -23.60
N LYS A 89 63.22 -5.09 -22.72
CA LYS A 89 63.03 -5.00 -21.25
C LYS A 89 63.74 -3.79 -20.64
N LYS A 90 63.22 -3.26 -19.50
CA LYS A 90 63.72 -2.12 -18.68
C LYS A 90 63.57 -0.75 -19.37
N PHE A 91 63.41 0.40 -18.71
CA PHE A 91 63.11 0.85 -17.32
C PHE A 91 62.51 2.28 -17.52
N CYS A 92 61.79 3.00 -16.66
CA CYS A 92 61.08 2.84 -15.39
C CYS A 92 60.33 4.20 -15.17
N ASP A 93 59.56 4.35 -14.10
CA ASP A 93 58.69 5.49 -13.75
C ASP A 93 59.14 6.93 -14.08
N ASP A 94 58.35 7.62 -14.92
CA ASP A 94 58.21 9.08 -14.90
C ASP A 94 56.79 9.54 -15.33
N GLY A 95 56.19 8.88 -16.33
CA GLY A 95 54.84 9.20 -16.83
C GLY A 95 53.73 9.24 -15.76
N LYS A 96 53.77 8.33 -14.77
CA LYS A 96 52.77 8.26 -13.68
C LYS A 96 52.68 9.55 -12.87
N ALA A 97 53.77 10.30 -12.70
CA ALA A 97 53.78 11.56 -11.96
C ALA A 97 53.08 12.67 -12.76
N ARG A 98 53.41 12.76 -14.05
CA ARG A 98 52.79 13.70 -15.00
C ARG A 98 51.28 13.47 -15.14
N ASP A 99 50.86 12.23 -15.27
CA ASP A 99 49.43 11.89 -15.41
C ASP A 99 48.65 12.15 -14.11
N LYS A 100 49.23 11.87 -12.93
CA LYS A 100 48.67 12.28 -11.64
C LYS A 100 48.50 13.80 -11.55
N ALA A 101 49.47 14.60 -11.99
CA ALA A 101 49.38 16.05 -12.00
C ALA A 101 48.31 16.57 -12.98
N VAL A 102 48.22 16.00 -14.19
CA VAL A 102 47.17 16.33 -15.17
C VAL A 102 45.78 15.95 -14.65
N HIS A 103 45.64 14.81 -14.00
CA HIS A 103 44.40 14.39 -13.36
C HIS A 103 43.99 15.34 -12.21
N GLN A 104 44.91 15.68 -11.30
CA GLN A 104 44.65 16.67 -10.23
C GLN A 104 44.27 18.05 -10.81
N ALA A 105 44.87 18.48 -11.91
CA ALA A 105 44.49 19.71 -12.60
C ALA A 105 43.07 19.64 -13.18
N LYS A 106 42.67 18.50 -13.78
CA LYS A 106 41.29 18.27 -14.24
C LYS A 106 40.29 18.26 -13.08
N LEU A 107 40.61 17.68 -11.93
CA LEU A 107 39.73 17.65 -10.76
C LEU A 107 39.38 19.07 -10.23
N ARG A 108 40.25 20.07 -10.44
CA ARG A 108 39.96 21.48 -10.13
C ARG A 108 38.90 22.13 -11.03
N HIS A 109 38.30 21.37 -11.97
CA HIS A 109 37.18 21.80 -12.81
C HIS A 109 35.83 21.21 -12.39
N PHE A 110 35.75 20.44 -11.31
CA PHE A 110 34.52 19.85 -10.79
C PHE A 110 34.24 20.25 -9.33
N CYS A 111 32.97 20.45 -8.99
CA CYS A 111 32.53 20.73 -7.63
C CYS A 111 32.54 19.45 -6.80
N ARG A 112 33.41 19.38 -5.80
CA ARG A 112 33.64 18.14 -5.02
C ARG A 112 32.42 17.70 -4.18
N ILE A 113 31.48 18.61 -3.88
CA ILE A 113 30.23 18.31 -3.15
C ILE A 113 29.19 17.60 -4.04
N CYS A 114 29.15 17.87 -5.35
CA CYS A 114 28.06 17.39 -6.23
C CYS A 114 28.51 16.81 -7.58
N GLY A 115 29.81 16.67 -7.84
CA GLY A 115 30.37 16.09 -9.07
C GLY A 115 30.27 16.98 -10.33
N ASN A 116 29.39 17.99 -10.34
CA ASN A 116 29.15 18.82 -11.53
C ASN A 116 30.34 19.70 -11.93
N SER A 117 30.55 19.90 -13.23
CA SER A 117 31.63 20.76 -13.73
C SER A 117 31.37 22.25 -13.49
N PHE A 118 32.42 23.01 -13.18
CA PHE A 118 32.38 24.48 -13.11
C PHE A 118 32.27 25.17 -14.48
N LYS A 119 32.30 24.42 -15.60
CA LYS A 119 32.17 24.97 -16.97
C LYS A 119 30.72 25.01 -17.45
N SER A 120 29.87 24.14 -16.91
CA SER A 120 28.43 24.03 -17.24
C SER A 120 27.54 24.99 -16.42
N ASP A 121 28.08 25.62 -15.38
CA ASP A 121 27.36 26.60 -14.56
C ASP A 121 27.61 28.01 -15.13
N GLY A 122 26.58 28.67 -15.67
CA GLY A 122 26.72 29.99 -16.34
C GLY A 122 27.26 31.09 -15.41
N HIS A 123 27.18 30.89 -14.11
CA HIS A 123 27.77 31.74 -13.09
C HIS A 123 29.16 31.22 -12.70
N LYS A 124 30.22 31.83 -13.24
CA LYS A 124 31.64 31.49 -12.98
C LYS A 124 32.12 31.79 -11.53
N ARG A 125 31.24 31.74 -10.53
CA ARG A 125 31.54 32.00 -9.11
C ARG A 125 31.87 30.70 -8.39
N ARG A 126 32.94 30.75 -7.60
CA ARG A 126 33.38 29.67 -6.70
C ARG A 126 33.47 30.23 -5.28
N TYR A 127 33.27 29.35 -4.30
CA TYR A 127 33.24 29.71 -2.89
C TYR A 127 34.22 28.83 -2.11
N PRO A 128 35.02 29.39 -1.17
CA PRO A 128 36.01 28.61 -0.45
C PRO A 128 35.37 27.65 0.55
N VAL A 129 35.91 26.43 0.65
CA VAL A 129 35.48 25.37 1.59
C VAL A 129 36.04 25.59 3.00
N HIS A 130 37.19 26.26 3.12
CA HIS A 130 37.86 26.54 4.38
C HIS A 130 37.96 28.05 4.64
N GLY A 131 38.07 28.42 5.92
CA GLY A 131 38.13 29.83 6.36
C GLY A 131 36.79 30.42 6.82
N PRO A 132 36.75 31.74 7.10
CA PRO A 132 35.56 32.43 7.60
C PRO A 132 34.50 32.62 6.51
N VAL A 133 33.24 32.53 6.92
CA VAL A 133 32.08 32.77 6.05
C VAL A 133 32.06 34.23 5.55
N ASP A 134 31.62 34.46 4.31
CA ASP A 134 31.60 35.79 3.69
C ASP A 134 30.61 36.76 4.38
N ALA A 135 30.80 38.07 4.19
CA ALA A 135 30.02 39.10 4.90
C ALA A 135 28.50 39.05 4.63
N LYS A 136 28.05 38.65 3.43
CA LYS A 136 26.61 38.48 3.16
C LYS A 136 26.08 37.26 3.90
N THR A 137 26.76 36.12 3.80
CA THR A 137 26.31 34.88 4.46
C THR A 137 26.39 34.98 6.00
N GLN A 138 27.38 35.69 6.57
CA GLN A 138 27.41 36.02 8.01
C GLN A 138 26.18 36.85 8.45
N SER A 139 25.72 37.80 7.63
CA SER A 139 24.56 38.64 7.96
C SER A 139 23.27 37.83 8.10
N LEU A 140 23.15 36.74 7.34
CA LEU A 140 22.02 35.79 7.40
C LEU A 140 22.12 34.90 8.64
N LEU A 141 23.31 34.34 8.93
CA LEU A 141 23.52 33.48 10.10
C LEU A 141 23.20 34.20 11.42
N ARG A 142 23.57 35.49 11.53
CA ARG A 142 23.24 36.34 12.70
C ARG A 142 21.75 36.43 13.01
N LYS A 143 20.84 36.18 12.05
CA LYS A 143 19.38 36.23 12.27
C LYS A 143 18.78 34.98 12.90
N LYS A 144 19.47 33.82 12.93
CA LYS A 144 18.90 32.59 13.53
C LYS A 144 19.82 31.78 14.45
N GLU A 145 21.15 31.82 14.36
CA GLU A 145 22.00 31.13 15.35
C GLU A 145 23.40 31.75 15.50
N LYS A 146 23.75 32.21 16.71
CA LYS A 146 25.01 32.94 17.01
C LYS A 146 26.26 32.03 17.18
N ARG A 147 26.32 30.86 16.52
CA ARG A 147 27.35 29.83 16.78
C ARG A 147 28.00 29.17 15.55
N VAL A 148 27.83 29.72 14.34
CA VAL A 148 28.52 29.23 13.13
C VAL A 148 29.24 30.40 12.45
N THR A 149 30.55 30.27 12.29
CA THR A 149 31.45 31.30 11.72
C THR A 149 32.38 30.78 10.63
N SER A 150 32.56 29.47 10.51
CA SER A 150 33.43 28.80 9.53
C SER A 150 32.64 28.16 8.40
N TRP A 151 33.27 28.00 7.23
CA TRP A 151 32.70 27.23 6.12
C TRP A 151 32.55 25.72 6.44
N PRO A 152 33.53 25.03 7.07
CA PRO A 152 33.40 23.61 7.43
C PRO A 152 32.20 23.30 8.35
N ASP A 153 31.96 24.10 9.39
CA ASP A 153 30.80 23.91 10.29
C ASP A 153 29.47 24.05 9.53
N LEU A 154 29.42 24.91 8.53
CA LEU A 154 28.21 25.15 7.73
C LEU A 154 27.95 23.98 6.77
N ILE A 155 29.00 23.45 6.15
CA ILE A 155 28.93 22.28 5.25
C ILE A 155 28.51 21.03 6.04
N ALA A 156 29.12 20.77 7.19
CA ALA A 156 28.76 19.66 8.08
C ALA A 156 27.30 19.75 8.56
N ARG A 157 26.78 20.95 8.84
CA ARG A 157 25.38 21.15 9.25
C ARG A 157 24.36 21.01 8.11
N VAL A 158 24.71 21.41 6.89
CA VAL A 158 23.76 21.47 5.75
C VAL A 158 23.77 20.19 4.90
N PHE A 159 24.96 19.61 4.70
CA PHE A 159 25.19 18.46 3.82
C PHE A 159 25.62 17.19 4.57
N ARG A 160 25.90 17.26 5.89
CA ARG A 160 26.40 16.14 6.73
C ARG A 160 27.77 15.58 6.32
N ILE A 161 28.59 16.39 5.66
CA ILE A 161 29.98 16.07 5.34
C ILE A 161 30.87 16.88 6.28
N ASP A 162 31.66 16.23 7.15
CA ASP A 162 32.70 16.91 7.92
C ASP A 162 33.97 17.01 7.06
N VAL A 163 34.54 18.22 7.00
CA VAL A 163 35.73 18.57 6.19
C VAL A 163 36.83 19.23 7.05
N LYS A 164 36.77 19.04 8.37
CA LYS A 164 37.69 19.67 9.34
C LYS A 164 39.07 19.02 9.44
N ALA A 165 39.19 17.75 9.09
CA ALA A 165 40.43 16.96 9.19
C ALA A 165 41.07 16.68 7.82
N ASP A 166 40.56 17.30 6.75
CA ASP A 166 40.99 17.04 5.38
C ASP A 166 42.35 17.65 5.03
N VAL A 167 43.06 16.95 4.14
CA VAL A 167 44.34 17.39 3.56
C VAL A 167 44.11 17.92 2.14
N ASP A 168 44.77 19.03 1.77
CA ASP A 168 44.64 19.73 0.47
C ASP A 168 44.81 18.83 -0.78
N SER A 169 45.48 17.69 -0.62
CA SER A 169 45.71 16.69 -1.68
C SER A 169 44.53 15.75 -1.91
N ILE A 170 43.66 15.57 -0.91
CA ILE A 170 42.48 14.69 -0.95
C ILE A 170 41.22 15.50 -1.18
N HIS A 171 41.02 16.64 -0.50
CA HIS A 171 39.91 17.57 -0.74
C HIS A 171 40.41 19.00 -1.03
N PRO A 172 39.95 19.67 -2.11
CA PRO A 172 40.44 20.97 -2.53
C PRO A 172 39.47 22.11 -2.19
N THR A 173 40.00 23.32 -2.26
CA THR A 173 39.49 24.51 -1.56
C THR A 173 38.17 25.12 -2.03
N GLU A 174 37.45 24.63 -3.05
CA GLU A 174 36.33 25.37 -3.69
C GLU A 174 35.07 24.55 -4.03
N PHE A 175 33.88 25.17 -3.86
CA PHE A 175 32.56 24.63 -4.26
C PHE A 175 31.73 25.60 -5.13
N CYS A 176 30.68 25.10 -5.80
CA CYS A 176 29.94 25.83 -6.85
C CYS A 176 28.79 26.72 -6.35
N HIS A 177 28.40 27.67 -7.20
CA HIS A 177 27.30 28.61 -6.97
C HIS A 177 25.95 27.93 -6.69
N ASN A 178 25.67 26.77 -7.32
CA ASN A 178 24.42 26.06 -7.06
C ASN A 178 24.39 25.39 -5.67
N CYS A 179 25.50 24.79 -5.21
CA CYS A 179 25.61 24.31 -3.82
C CYS A 179 25.49 25.46 -2.81
N TRP A 180 26.13 26.61 -3.09
CA TRP A 180 25.97 27.84 -2.29
C TRP A 180 24.52 28.32 -2.27
N SER A 181 23.82 28.28 -3.40
CA SER A 181 22.43 28.71 -3.52
C SER A 181 21.45 27.80 -2.76
N ILE A 182 21.65 26.49 -2.78
CA ILE A 182 20.86 25.51 -2.00
C ILE A 182 21.00 25.80 -0.50
N MET A 183 22.24 25.98 -0.05
CA MET A 183 22.59 26.30 1.33
C MET A 183 22.00 27.66 1.77
N HIS A 184 22.14 28.71 0.95
CA HIS A 184 21.52 30.02 1.20
C HIS A 184 19.99 29.95 1.25
N ARG A 185 19.36 29.14 0.39
CA ARG A 185 17.90 28.92 0.40
C ARG A 185 17.44 28.19 1.67
N LYS A 186 18.16 27.16 2.16
CA LYS A 186 17.81 26.48 3.43
C LYS A 186 17.80 27.37 4.68
N PHE A 187 18.55 28.48 4.68
CA PHE A 187 18.50 29.46 5.78
C PHE A 187 17.55 30.64 5.52
N SER A 188 16.97 30.75 4.32
CA SER A 188 15.98 31.76 3.95
C SER A 188 14.57 31.24 4.25
N SER A 189 13.67 32.10 4.76
CA SER A 189 12.37 31.69 5.28
C SER A 189 11.27 31.57 4.21
N ALA A 190 11.52 30.83 3.14
CA ALA A 190 10.53 30.51 2.09
C ALA A 190 10.44 28.97 1.90
N PRO A 191 9.24 28.37 1.91
CA PRO A 191 9.09 26.92 1.75
C PRO A 191 9.23 26.51 0.28
N CYS A 192 10.16 25.60 0.00
CA CYS A 192 10.28 24.93 -1.30
C CYS A 192 11.06 23.63 -1.12
N GLU A 193 10.59 22.53 -1.72
CA GLU A 193 11.30 21.26 -1.72
C GLU A 193 12.48 21.31 -2.70
N VAL A 194 13.70 21.29 -2.18
CA VAL A 194 14.91 21.23 -3.01
C VAL A 194 15.26 19.78 -3.27
N TYR A 195 14.84 19.27 -4.43
CA TYR A 195 15.25 17.97 -4.95
C TYR A 195 16.78 17.91 -5.09
N PHE A 196 17.40 16.88 -4.53
CA PHE A 196 18.85 16.67 -4.59
C PHE A 196 19.15 15.39 -5.39
N PRO A 197 19.66 15.50 -6.63
CA PRO A 197 20.02 14.32 -7.40
C PRO A 197 21.28 13.68 -6.80
N ARG A 198 21.10 12.46 -6.25
CA ARG A 198 22.08 11.61 -5.53
C ARG A 198 22.29 11.98 -4.05
N ASN A 199 21.92 11.05 -3.16
CA ASN A 199 22.12 11.11 -1.71
C ASN A 199 23.44 10.43 -1.23
N VAL A 200 24.35 10.10 -2.17
CA VAL A 200 25.60 9.37 -1.87
C VAL A 200 26.77 10.34 -1.97
N THR A 201 27.63 10.36 -0.95
CA THR A 201 28.91 11.08 -0.97
C THR A 201 29.80 10.56 -2.09
N MET A 202 30.24 11.45 -2.97
CA MET A 202 31.15 11.10 -4.06
C MET A 202 32.57 10.96 -3.52
N GLU A 203 33.07 9.73 -3.42
CA GLU A 203 34.45 9.46 -3.02
C GLU A 203 35.43 9.84 -4.13
N TRP A 204 36.36 10.73 -3.83
CA TRP A 204 37.36 11.22 -4.79
C TRP A 204 38.69 10.50 -4.62
N GLN A 205 38.81 9.33 -5.23
CA GLN A 205 40.03 8.52 -5.15
C GLN A 205 41.18 9.09 -6.02
N PRO A 206 42.45 8.86 -5.65
CA PRO A 206 43.61 9.28 -6.44
C PRO A 206 43.71 8.54 -7.78
N HIS A 207 44.39 9.16 -8.76
CA HIS A 207 44.45 8.67 -10.14
C HIS A 207 44.91 7.20 -10.28
N SER A 208 43.98 6.36 -10.72
CA SER A 208 44.19 4.97 -11.14
C SER A 208 44.19 4.86 -12.68
N LEU A 209 44.70 3.73 -13.21
CA LEU A 209 44.73 3.45 -14.65
C LEU A 209 43.32 3.26 -15.28
N SER A 210 42.30 3.04 -14.46
CA SER A 210 40.89 2.88 -14.86
C SER A 210 40.06 4.17 -14.77
N CYS A 211 40.67 5.33 -14.53
CA CYS A 211 39.93 6.55 -14.22
C CYS A 211 39.15 7.17 -15.40
N ASP A 212 37.81 7.19 -15.31
CA ASP A 212 36.88 7.74 -16.32
C ASP A 212 37.15 9.21 -16.68
N ILE A 213 37.58 10.02 -15.70
CA ILE A 213 37.91 11.45 -15.86
C ILE A 213 39.17 11.64 -16.74
N CYS A 214 39.98 10.60 -16.88
CA CYS A 214 41.08 10.55 -17.83
C CYS A 214 40.66 9.93 -19.16
N HIS A 215 40.00 8.76 -19.16
CA HIS A 215 39.56 8.06 -20.37
C HIS A 215 38.66 8.90 -21.28
N SER A 216 37.73 9.67 -20.71
CA SER A 216 36.84 10.60 -21.42
C SER A 216 37.58 11.71 -22.20
N ALA A 217 38.86 11.96 -21.95
CA ALA A 217 39.66 12.94 -22.68
C ALA A 217 40.46 12.36 -23.87
N HIS A 218 40.53 11.03 -24.03
CA HIS A 218 41.35 10.39 -25.06
C HIS A 218 40.58 9.99 -26.34
N ARG A 219 39.25 10.11 -26.37
CA ARG A 219 38.41 9.97 -27.58
C ARG A 219 37.91 11.35 -28.02
N GLY A 220 38.70 12.07 -28.83
CA GLY A 220 38.46 13.51 -29.07
C GLY A 220 39.03 14.15 -30.35
N LEU A 221 39.29 13.37 -31.42
CA LEU A 221 39.56 13.80 -32.81
C LEU A 221 40.79 14.72 -33.10
N LYS A 222 41.30 14.62 -34.34
CA LYS A 222 42.44 15.40 -34.88
C LYS A 222 41.97 16.51 -35.84
N ARG A 223 42.85 17.51 -36.06
CA ARG A 223 42.74 18.64 -37.03
C ARG A 223 41.77 19.75 -36.57
N LYS A 224 41.95 21.02 -36.94
CA LYS A 224 42.86 21.66 -37.92
C LYS A 224 43.48 22.97 -37.32
N ARG A 225 44.63 23.44 -37.83
CA ARG A 225 45.22 24.74 -37.44
C ARG A 225 44.43 25.92 -38.01
N HIS A 226 44.43 27.06 -37.31
CA HIS A 226 44.75 28.37 -37.91
C HIS A 226 45.39 29.31 -36.88
N GLN A 227 46.09 30.35 -37.34
CA GLN A 227 46.86 31.30 -36.52
C GLN A 227 46.12 32.63 -36.29
N SER A 228 46.73 33.47 -35.43
CA SER A 228 46.73 34.96 -35.37
C SER A 228 45.95 35.73 -36.45
N ASN A 229 45.45 36.95 -36.20
CA ASN A 229 46.14 38.05 -35.50
C ASN A 229 45.17 39.23 -35.22
N VAL A 230 45.69 40.34 -34.65
CA VAL A 230 45.19 41.74 -34.85
C VAL A 230 43.80 42.07 -34.23
N GLN A 231 43.45 43.32 -33.87
CA GLN A 231 44.13 44.49 -33.27
C GLN A 231 43.04 45.55 -32.97
N LEU A 232 43.34 46.57 -32.14
CA LEU A 232 42.60 47.86 -32.05
C LEU A 232 41.11 47.80 -31.59
N SER A 233 40.39 48.92 -31.34
CA SER A 233 40.62 50.11 -30.48
C SER A 233 39.35 51.01 -30.52
N LYS A 234 39.20 51.99 -29.58
CA LYS A 234 38.24 53.15 -29.66
C LYS A 234 36.75 52.74 -29.55
N LYS A 235 35.71 53.58 -29.31
CA LYS A 235 35.40 54.96 -28.81
C LYS A 235 33.83 55.00 -28.62
N LEU A 236 33.09 55.82 -27.88
CA LEU A 236 33.20 56.95 -26.91
C LEU A 236 32.26 56.61 -25.68
N LYS A 237 31.76 57.40 -24.70
CA LYS A 237 31.53 58.86 -24.42
C LYS A 237 30.34 59.48 -25.20
N THR A 238 29.51 60.45 -24.74
CA THR A 238 29.17 61.14 -23.45
C THR A 238 27.75 61.77 -23.65
N VAL A 239 26.97 62.41 -22.77
CA VAL A 239 27.03 63.08 -21.43
C VAL A 239 25.66 62.80 -20.71
N LEU A 240 25.16 63.39 -19.61
CA LEU A 240 25.50 64.49 -18.67
C LEU A 240 25.60 63.95 -17.22
N ASN A 241 26.01 64.64 -16.13
CA ASN A 241 26.34 66.04 -15.77
C ASN A 241 25.26 66.95 -15.12
N GLN A 242 25.16 66.85 -13.78
CA GLN A 242 25.03 67.94 -12.77
C GLN A 242 25.61 67.32 -11.47
N VAL A 243 26.68 67.80 -10.79
CA VAL A 243 27.01 69.14 -10.26
C VAL A 243 26.01 69.53 -9.15
N SER A 244 26.38 69.58 -7.87
CA SER A 244 27.40 70.51 -7.34
C SER A 244 28.29 70.01 -6.18
N ARG A 245 29.28 70.86 -5.89
CA ARG A 245 30.26 70.97 -4.77
C ARG A 245 29.57 71.03 -3.39
N ASP A 246 30.23 70.91 -2.24
CA ASP A 246 31.66 70.91 -1.84
C ASP A 246 31.81 69.97 -0.59
N ARG A 247 32.97 69.65 0.02
CA ARG A 247 34.22 70.41 0.24
C ARG A 247 35.37 69.45 0.59
N GLN A 248 36.57 69.65 0.05
CA GLN A 248 37.79 68.99 0.54
C GLN A 248 38.40 69.73 1.74
N ARG A 249 39.04 69.03 2.69
CA ARG A 249 40.34 69.50 3.24
C ARG A 249 41.21 68.42 3.88
N LYS A 250 42.51 68.56 3.62
CA LYS A 250 43.63 67.66 3.94
C LYS A 250 43.82 67.46 5.46
N ARG A 251 44.23 66.25 5.85
CA ARG A 251 45.51 66.02 6.55
C ARG A 251 45.94 64.56 6.41
N ALA A 252 47.19 64.34 6.02
CA ALA A 252 47.85 63.05 6.20
C ALA A 252 48.36 62.97 7.65
N GLN A 253 48.23 61.81 8.29
CA GLN A 253 48.88 61.50 9.56
C GLN A 253 49.55 60.12 9.49
N ALA A 254 50.57 59.94 10.33
CA ALA A 254 51.63 58.97 10.14
C ALA A 254 51.18 57.49 10.14
N ARG A 255 52.05 56.64 9.59
CA ARG A 255 52.05 55.19 9.85
C ARG A 255 52.35 54.92 11.34
N VAL A 256 51.33 54.98 12.19
CA VAL A 256 51.41 54.49 13.59
C VAL A 256 51.80 53.01 13.57
N SER A 257 52.71 52.57 14.44
CA SER A 257 53.22 51.21 14.38
C SER A 257 52.14 50.18 14.78
N LYS A 258 52.14 49.03 14.11
CA LYS A 258 51.17 47.93 14.39
C LYS A 258 51.29 47.42 15.85
N LYS A 259 52.45 47.64 16.51
CA LYS A 259 52.72 47.29 17.92
C LYS A 259 52.03 48.22 18.93
N GLU A 260 52.02 49.53 18.70
CA GLU A 260 51.43 50.48 19.68
C GLU A 260 49.91 50.31 19.81
N VAL A 261 49.25 49.98 18.71
CA VAL A 261 47.81 49.66 18.69
C VAL A 261 47.51 48.42 19.53
N LEU A 262 48.31 47.36 19.40
CA LEU A 262 48.19 46.12 20.20
C LEU A 262 48.35 46.39 21.71
N LYS A 263 49.35 47.18 22.11
CA LYS A 263 49.56 47.55 23.52
C LYS A 263 48.34 48.29 24.10
N LYS A 264 47.79 49.28 23.38
CA LYS A 264 46.58 50.03 23.79
C LYS A 264 45.32 49.17 23.90
N ILE A 265 45.15 48.16 23.04
CA ILE A 265 44.04 47.19 23.14
C ILE A 265 44.16 46.31 24.40
N SER A 266 45.39 46.00 24.83
CA SER A 266 45.62 45.05 25.92
C SER A 266 45.21 45.57 27.30
N ASN A 267 45.44 46.85 27.60
CA ASN A 267 45.19 47.54 28.89
C ASN A 267 45.43 46.63 30.12
N CYS A 268 46.68 46.17 30.27
CA CYS A 268 47.12 45.20 31.29
C CYS A 268 48.17 45.73 32.28
N ASN A 269 48.53 47.02 32.20
CA ASN A 269 49.59 47.66 33.00
C ASN A 269 49.30 47.74 34.51
N LYS A 270 48.10 47.35 34.96
CA LYS A 270 47.72 47.19 36.38
C LYS A 270 47.43 45.72 36.75
N ILE A 271 47.84 44.76 35.91
CA ILE A 271 47.46 43.34 36.01
C ILE A 271 48.67 42.42 35.84
N HIS A 272 49.61 42.73 34.92
CA HIS A 272 50.80 41.91 34.68
C HIS A 272 52.07 42.60 35.17
N LEU A 273 53.02 41.81 35.66
CA LEU A 273 54.32 42.28 36.16
C LEU A 273 55.24 42.71 35.01
N SER A 274 55.89 43.87 35.17
CA SER A 274 56.92 44.34 34.23
C SER A 274 58.15 43.44 34.29
N THR A 275 58.79 43.18 33.15
CA THR A 275 60.08 42.48 33.07
C THR A 275 61.20 43.21 33.80
N LYS A 276 61.03 44.52 34.09
CA LYS A 276 61.95 45.32 34.93
C LYS A 276 61.91 44.97 36.43
N LEU A 277 61.02 44.07 36.87
CA LEU A 277 60.92 43.63 38.27
C LEU A 277 61.62 42.28 38.53
N LEU A 278 62.23 41.67 37.50
CA LEU A 278 63.07 40.48 37.69
C LEU A 278 64.27 40.84 38.56
N ALA A 279 64.62 39.96 39.51
CA ALA A 279 65.73 40.21 40.43
C ALA A 279 67.12 40.08 39.78
N VAL A 280 67.21 39.33 38.67
CA VAL A 280 68.45 38.95 37.96
C VAL A 280 68.38 39.40 36.50
N ASP A 281 69.48 39.97 35.99
CA ASP A 281 69.62 40.37 34.58
C ASP A 281 69.83 39.15 33.66
N PHE A 282 68.72 38.66 33.09
CA PHE A 282 68.76 37.57 32.11
C PHE A 282 69.09 38.06 30.69
N PRO A 283 69.75 37.24 29.85
CA PRO A 283 70.01 37.58 28.45
C PRO A 283 68.75 37.95 27.66
N ALA A 284 68.87 38.93 26.75
CA ALA A 284 67.72 39.52 26.05
C ALA A 284 66.85 38.50 25.27
N TYR A 285 67.44 37.40 24.77
CA TYR A 285 66.70 36.32 24.13
C TYR A 285 65.82 35.52 25.11
N PHE A 286 66.31 35.31 26.35
CA PHE A 286 65.56 34.64 27.41
C PHE A 286 64.41 35.52 27.89
N VAL A 287 64.67 36.80 28.19
CA VAL A 287 63.63 37.78 28.58
C VAL A 287 62.53 37.88 27.51
N LYS A 288 62.89 37.79 26.22
CA LYS A 288 61.93 37.77 25.10
C LYS A 288 61.09 36.48 25.03
N SER A 289 61.56 35.36 25.59
CA SER A 289 60.82 34.08 25.62
C SER A 289 59.81 33.99 26.77
N ILE A 290 60.12 34.58 27.93
CA ILE A 290 59.24 34.63 29.11
C ILE A 290 58.26 35.82 29.12
N SER A 291 58.27 36.64 28.07
CA SER A 291 57.40 37.83 27.94
C SER A 291 56.34 37.71 26.85
N CYS A 292 55.17 38.26 27.13
CA CYS A 292 54.01 38.21 26.26
C CYS A 292 54.20 39.06 25.00
N GLN A 293 54.12 38.47 23.81
CA GLN A 293 54.38 39.18 22.54
C GLN A 293 53.33 40.27 22.18
N ILE A 294 52.29 40.47 23.01
CA ILE A 294 51.30 41.56 22.89
C ILE A 294 51.61 42.75 23.81
N CYS A 295 52.08 42.51 25.04
CA CYS A 295 52.27 43.56 26.04
C CYS A 295 53.69 43.70 26.59
N GLU A 296 54.61 42.79 26.27
CA GLU A 296 56.03 42.78 26.65
C GLU A 296 56.29 42.70 28.18
N HIS A 297 55.23 42.43 28.97
CA HIS A 297 55.28 42.06 30.38
C HIS A 297 55.57 40.56 30.57
N ILE A 298 55.94 40.16 31.80
CA ILE A 298 56.10 38.75 32.19
C ILE A 298 54.78 38.01 31.93
N LEU A 299 54.88 36.78 31.43
CA LEU A 299 53.73 35.94 31.12
C LEU A 299 52.91 35.59 32.38
N ALA A 300 51.66 36.06 32.42
CA ALA A 300 50.67 35.74 33.43
C ALA A 300 49.53 34.92 32.79
N ASP A 301 49.25 33.73 33.33
CA ASP A 301 48.40 32.71 32.69
C ASP A 301 48.83 32.48 31.22
N PRO A 302 50.03 31.93 30.99
CA PRO A 302 50.56 31.73 29.64
C PRO A 302 49.73 30.68 28.89
N VAL A 303 49.36 31.02 27.66
CA VAL A 303 48.77 30.11 26.69
C VAL A 303 49.60 30.07 25.42
N GLU A 304 49.78 28.87 24.89
CA GLU A 304 50.40 28.62 23.59
C GLU A 304 49.32 28.53 22.52
N THR A 305 49.57 29.15 21.37
CA THR A 305 48.73 29.02 20.17
C THR A 305 49.20 27.85 19.32
N SER A 306 48.32 27.29 18.48
CA SER A 306 48.67 26.24 17.50
C SER A 306 49.89 26.54 16.61
N CYS A 307 50.22 27.83 16.43
CA CYS A 307 51.43 28.30 15.75
C CYS A 307 52.66 28.53 16.67
N LYS A 308 52.68 27.92 17.86
CA LYS A 308 53.74 27.95 18.88
C LYS A 308 54.17 29.33 19.39
N HIS A 309 53.26 30.32 19.33
CA HIS A 309 53.47 31.63 19.94
C HIS A 309 52.75 31.70 21.30
N VAL A 310 53.46 32.18 22.33
CA VAL A 310 52.98 32.24 23.72
C VAL A 310 52.54 33.66 24.10
N PHE A 311 51.41 33.77 24.80
CA PHE A 311 50.81 35.02 25.23
C PHE A 311 50.15 34.86 26.62
N CYS A 312 49.94 35.96 27.35
CA CYS A 312 49.01 35.95 28.49
C CYS A 312 47.58 35.70 27.99
N ARG A 313 46.81 34.81 28.63
CA ARG A 313 45.43 34.45 28.23
C ARG A 313 44.52 35.65 28.05
N ILE A 314 44.59 36.62 28.98
CA ILE A 314 43.82 37.87 28.93
C ILE A 314 44.20 38.72 27.70
N CYS A 315 45.48 38.80 27.35
CA CYS A 315 45.97 39.59 26.21
C CYS A 315 45.51 39.00 24.87
N ILE A 316 45.67 37.69 24.66
CA ILE A 316 45.28 37.06 23.40
C ILE A 316 43.75 37.09 23.22
N LEU A 317 42.97 36.80 24.27
CA LEU A 317 41.50 36.86 24.19
C LEU A 317 40.97 38.28 23.93
N ARG A 318 41.58 39.33 24.52
CA ARG A 318 41.27 40.74 24.17
C ARG A 318 41.63 41.05 22.71
N CYS A 319 42.78 40.57 22.23
CA CYS A 319 43.23 40.81 20.86
C CYS A 319 42.35 40.11 19.81
N LEU A 320 42.05 38.82 19.98
CA LEU A 320 41.17 38.04 19.08
C LEU A 320 39.76 38.65 18.98
N LYS A 321 39.26 39.26 20.07
CA LYS A 321 37.95 39.94 20.10
C LYS A 321 37.92 41.24 19.27
N VAL A 322 39.07 41.88 19.04
CA VAL A 322 39.19 43.17 18.32
C VAL A 322 39.72 43.00 16.90
N MET A 323 40.67 42.09 16.68
CA MET A 323 41.34 41.87 15.38
C MET A 323 40.85 40.62 14.63
N GLY A 324 39.99 39.80 15.23
CA GLY A 324 39.49 38.55 14.66
C GLY A 324 40.38 37.34 14.97
N SER A 325 39.98 36.18 14.45
CA SER A 325 40.55 34.86 14.74
C SER A 325 41.92 34.59 14.06
N TYR A 326 42.90 35.45 14.32
CA TYR A 326 44.27 35.34 13.79
C TYR A 326 45.31 35.63 14.88
N CYS A 327 46.41 34.88 14.88
CA CYS A 327 47.53 35.09 15.79
C CYS A 327 48.19 36.47 15.54
N PRO A 328 48.36 37.33 16.56
CA PRO A 328 48.93 38.67 16.37
C PRO A 328 50.37 38.70 15.84
N SER A 329 51.15 37.65 16.09
CA SER A 329 52.58 37.59 15.72
C SER A 329 52.82 37.17 14.28
N CYS A 330 52.07 36.16 13.78
CA CYS A 330 52.29 35.53 12.47
C CYS A 330 51.07 35.55 11.54
N GLN A 331 49.91 36.05 11.99
CA GLN A 331 48.64 36.10 11.25
C GLN A 331 48.05 34.73 10.86
N TYR A 332 48.58 33.62 11.40
CA TYR A 332 48.00 32.28 11.28
C TYR A 332 46.60 32.21 11.93
N PRO A 333 45.61 31.48 11.37
CA PRO A 333 44.28 31.34 11.97
C PRO A 333 44.34 30.77 13.40
N CYS A 334 43.61 31.38 14.33
CA CYS A 334 43.56 30.98 15.74
C CYS A 334 42.20 31.32 16.35
N PHE A 335 41.48 30.30 16.83
CA PHE A 335 40.25 30.46 17.58
C PHE A 335 40.51 30.38 19.10
N PRO A 336 39.63 30.95 19.94
CA PRO A 336 39.77 30.88 21.41
C PRO A 336 39.75 29.47 22.02
N THR A 337 39.37 28.46 21.23
CA THR A 337 39.43 27.03 21.55
C THR A 337 40.83 26.44 21.40
N ASP A 338 41.70 27.08 20.62
CA ASP A 338 42.97 26.52 20.14
C ASP A 338 44.16 27.06 20.98
N LEU A 339 43.87 27.33 22.26
CA LEU A 339 44.76 27.95 23.24
C LEU A 339 45.10 26.94 24.34
N GLU A 340 46.21 26.24 24.15
CA GLU A 340 46.70 25.21 25.06
C GLU A 340 47.61 25.81 26.14
N SER A 341 47.88 25.04 27.20
CA SER A 341 48.90 25.38 28.19
C SER A 341 50.28 24.97 27.69
N PRO A 342 51.32 25.83 27.79
CA PRO A 342 52.70 25.45 27.47
C PRO A 342 53.19 24.23 28.29
N ALA A 343 54.26 23.60 27.82
CA ALA A 343 54.87 22.46 28.49
C ALA A 343 55.20 22.72 29.97
N LYS A 344 54.93 21.75 30.85
CA LYS A 344 55.10 21.87 32.31
C LYS A 344 56.50 22.31 32.75
N SER A 345 57.54 21.95 32.00
CA SER A 345 58.92 22.39 32.23
C SER A 345 59.09 23.90 32.05
N PHE A 346 58.48 24.49 31.02
CA PHE A 346 58.48 25.94 30.81
C PHE A 346 57.72 26.67 31.93
N LEU A 347 56.59 26.11 32.38
CA LEU A 347 55.83 26.66 33.52
C LEU A 347 56.64 26.61 34.82
N SER A 348 57.36 25.51 35.08
CA SER A 348 58.22 25.36 36.27
C SER A 348 59.37 26.38 36.25
N ILE A 349 60.02 26.59 35.10
CA ILE A 349 61.04 27.64 34.94
C ILE A 349 60.45 29.03 35.18
N LEU A 350 59.30 29.34 34.58
CA LEU A 350 58.62 30.64 34.72
C LEU A 350 58.23 30.93 36.18
N ASN A 351 57.70 29.94 36.90
CA ASN A 351 57.32 30.05 38.32
C ASN A 351 58.53 30.27 39.24
N SER A 352 59.69 29.72 38.89
CA SER A 352 60.94 29.84 39.68
C SER A 352 61.62 31.21 39.59
N LEU A 353 61.17 32.10 38.70
CA LEU A 353 61.75 33.42 38.53
C LEU A 353 61.51 34.30 39.77
N MET A 354 62.59 34.87 40.30
CA MET A 354 62.55 35.80 41.43
C MET A 354 62.15 37.21 40.97
N VAL A 355 61.17 37.80 41.64
CA VAL A 355 60.60 39.11 41.32
C VAL A 355 60.61 40.01 42.56
N LYS A 356 61.00 41.28 42.38
CA LYS A 356 61.04 42.30 43.44
C LYS A 356 59.66 42.87 43.69
N CYS A 357 59.26 42.95 44.96
CA CYS A 357 58.00 43.59 45.35
C CYS A 357 58.04 45.11 45.06
N PRO A 358 57.00 45.71 44.45
CA PRO A 358 56.96 47.15 44.18
C PRO A 358 56.25 47.97 45.27
N ALA A 359 56.02 47.41 46.46
CA ALA A 359 55.41 48.11 47.59
C ALA A 359 56.44 48.95 48.36
N GLN A 360 56.04 50.14 48.84
CA GLN A 360 57.00 51.14 49.37
C GLN A 360 57.74 50.72 50.65
N GLU A 361 57.31 49.66 51.34
CA GLU A 361 57.95 49.13 52.55
C GLU A 361 58.28 47.62 52.43
N CYS A 362 58.40 47.07 51.21
CA CYS A 362 58.78 45.68 51.00
C CYS A 362 59.93 45.53 49.99
N ASN A 363 61.09 45.07 50.48
CA ASN A 363 62.28 44.78 49.67
C ASN A 363 62.48 43.28 49.41
N GLU A 364 61.48 42.42 49.66
CA GLU A 364 61.61 40.97 49.45
C GLU A 364 61.69 40.62 47.95
N GLU A 365 62.63 39.71 47.62
CA GLU A 365 62.66 39.01 46.35
C GLU A 365 61.83 37.72 46.49
N VAL A 366 60.74 37.60 45.73
CA VAL A 366 59.77 36.51 45.87
C VAL A 366 59.64 35.76 44.54
N SER A 367 59.68 34.43 44.59
CA SER A 367 59.40 33.56 43.43
C SER A 367 58.00 33.86 42.86
N LEU A 368 57.87 33.99 41.54
CA LEU A 368 56.64 34.40 40.83
C LEU A 368 55.38 33.64 41.29
N GLU A 369 55.50 32.35 41.61
CA GLU A 369 54.42 31.50 42.13
C GLU A 369 53.85 31.98 43.48
N LYS A 370 54.71 32.45 44.39
CA LYS A 370 54.33 32.91 45.74
C LYS A 370 53.93 34.39 45.80
N TYR A 371 54.27 35.17 44.77
CA TYR A 371 54.05 36.62 44.70
C TYR A 371 52.59 37.02 45.01
N ASN A 372 51.60 36.29 44.47
CA ASN A 372 50.19 36.61 44.72
C ASN A 372 49.77 36.42 46.19
N HIS A 373 50.37 35.46 46.91
CA HIS A 373 50.08 35.22 48.32
C HIS A 373 50.70 36.31 49.21
N HIS A 374 51.95 36.70 48.91
CA HIS A 374 52.63 37.83 49.53
C HIS A 374 51.86 39.17 49.33
N VAL A 375 51.29 39.41 48.15
CA VAL A 375 50.43 40.59 47.92
C VAL A 375 49.08 40.50 48.65
N SER A 376 48.57 39.29 48.93
CA SER A 376 47.34 39.10 49.72
C SER A 376 47.52 39.45 51.20
N SER A 377 48.71 39.22 51.80
CA SER A 377 49.00 39.65 53.17
C SER A 377 48.98 41.17 53.40
N HIS A 378 48.91 41.98 52.33
CA HIS A 378 48.68 43.43 52.42
C HIS A 378 47.19 43.83 52.34
N LYS A 379 46.25 42.87 52.39
CA LYS A 379 44.80 43.12 52.20
C LYS A 379 43.90 42.22 53.07
N GLU A 380 43.73 42.59 54.33
CA GLU A 380 42.70 41.97 55.19
C GLU A 380 41.70 42.99 55.76
N SER A 381 40.41 42.80 55.47
CA SER A 381 39.32 43.22 56.37
C SER A 381 37.98 42.53 56.05
N LYS A 382 37.69 41.44 56.76
CA LYS A 382 36.35 40.95 57.19
C LYS A 382 35.23 40.76 56.14
N GLU A 383 34.78 39.52 55.96
CA GLU A 383 33.41 39.18 55.56
C GLU A 383 32.72 38.33 56.65
N THR A 384 31.41 38.56 56.87
CA THR A 384 30.58 37.78 57.80
C THR A 384 29.53 37.00 57.01
N LEU A 385 29.55 35.67 57.06
CA LEU A 385 28.78 34.84 56.12
C LEU A 385 27.28 34.72 56.49
N VAL A 386 26.46 35.67 56.01
CA VAL A 386 25.00 35.52 55.99
C VAL A 386 24.59 34.58 54.85
N HIS A 387 23.64 33.67 55.09
CA HIS A 387 23.05 32.86 54.01
C HIS A 387 22.16 33.74 53.10
N ILE A 388 22.78 34.38 52.12
CA ILE A 388 22.09 35.14 51.08
C ILE A 388 21.28 34.16 50.23
N ASN A 389 19.94 34.28 50.27
CA ASN A 389 19.07 33.61 49.31
C ASN A 389 19.43 34.12 47.90
N LYS A 390 20.08 33.27 47.10
CA LYS A 390 20.56 33.59 45.73
C LYS A 390 19.41 33.82 44.72
N GLY A 391 18.17 33.72 45.17
CA GLY A 391 16.98 33.81 44.35
C GLY A 391 16.82 32.62 43.42
N GLY A 392 15.80 32.69 42.57
CA GLY A 392 15.49 31.66 41.58
C GLY A 392 14.01 31.62 41.29
N ARG A 393 13.64 31.19 40.07
CA ARG A 393 12.23 30.99 39.72
C ARG A 393 11.67 29.82 40.55
N PRO A 394 10.54 29.97 41.26
CA PRO A 394 9.91 28.88 41.99
C PRO A 394 9.69 27.64 41.12
N ARG A 395 10.00 26.45 41.66
CA ARG A 395 9.89 25.17 40.95
C ARG A 395 8.41 24.83 40.75
N GLN A 396 7.88 25.13 39.56
CA GLN A 396 6.54 24.72 39.15
C GLN A 396 6.39 23.18 39.18
N HIS A 397 5.16 22.73 39.44
CA HIS A 397 4.75 21.32 39.44
C HIS A 397 5.01 20.69 38.06
N LEU A 398 5.32 19.38 38.02
CA LEU A 398 5.80 18.72 36.80
C LEU A 398 4.76 18.72 35.67
N LEU A 399 3.46 18.66 36.00
CA LEU A 399 2.37 18.60 35.02
C LEU A 399 2.08 19.95 34.34
N SER A 400 2.40 21.10 34.96
CA SER A 400 2.20 22.43 34.36
C SER A 400 3.41 22.93 33.55
N LEU A 401 4.45 22.09 33.40
CA LEU A 401 5.65 22.40 32.62
C LEU A 401 5.53 21.96 31.16
N THR A 402 6.10 22.76 30.24
CA THR A 402 6.22 22.36 28.83
C THR A 402 7.13 21.13 28.67
N ARG A 403 6.94 20.34 27.61
CA ARG A 403 7.76 19.13 27.32
C ARG A 403 9.27 19.36 27.38
N ARG A 404 9.77 20.56 27.02
CA ARG A 404 11.19 20.92 27.12
C ARG A 404 11.64 21.12 28.57
N ALA A 405 10.81 21.75 29.40
CA ALA A 405 11.08 21.93 30.83
C ALA A 405 10.95 20.60 31.60
N GLN A 406 9.97 19.75 31.26
CA GLN A 406 9.86 18.38 31.78
C GLN A 406 11.11 17.55 31.43
N LYS A 407 11.53 17.53 30.16
CA LYS A 407 12.77 16.85 29.71
C LYS A 407 14.03 17.35 30.45
N HIS A 408 14.06 18.61 30.85
CA HIS A 408 15.17 19.16 31.63
C HIS A 408 15.09 18.74 33.12
N ARG A 409 13.92 18.86 33.75
CA ARG A 409 13.67 18.49 35.16
C ARG A 409 13.85 17.00 35.43
N LEU A 410 13.54 16.14 34.45
CA LEU A 410 13.68 14.68 34.53
C LEU A 410 14.99 14.18 33.88
N ARG A 411 15.98 15.04 33.62
CA ARG A 411 17.19 14.65 32.88
C ARG A 411 17.98 13.56 33.59
N GLU A 412 18.26 13.72 34.89
CA GLU A 412 19.04 12.75 35.67
C GLU A 412 18.29 11.42 35.81
N LEU A 413 17.02 11.44 36.25
CA LEU A 413 16.19 10.23 36.33
C LEU A 413 16.07 9.51 34.98
N LYS A 414 15.94 10.24 33.87
CA LYS A 414 15.93 9.63 32.53
C LYS A 414 17.28 8.98 32.18
N MET A 415 18.42 9.49 32.66
CA MET A 415 19.70 8.81 32.47
C MET A 415 19.82 7.55 33.34
N GLN A 416 19.30 7.59 34.57
CA GLN A 416 19.26 6.43 35.48
C GLN A 416 18.37 5.30 34.92
N VAL A 417 17.12 5.61 34.55
CA VAL A 417 16.19 4.62 33.94
C VAL A 417 16.74 4.08 32.61
N LYS A 418 17.51 4.88 31.86
CA LYS A 418 18.25 4.37 30.70
C LYS A 418 19.35 3.39 31.11
N ALA A 419 20.26 3.77 31.99
CA ALA A 419 21.36 2.90 32.43
C ALA A 419 20.87 1.60 33.10
N PHE A 420 19.70 1.64 33.75
CA PHE A 420 18.99 0.46 34.24
C PHE A 420 18.49 -0.43 33.09
N ALA A 421 17.66 0.13 32.18
CA ALA A 421 17.11 -0.65 31.07
C ALA A 421 18.20 -1.18 30.12
N ASP A 422 19.24 -0.38 29.86
CA ASP A 422 20.40 -0.73 29.05
C ASP A 422 21.28 -1.83 29.71
N LYS A 423 21.09 -2.13 31.02
CA LYS A 423 21.83 -3.16 31.80
C LYS A 423 21.01 -4.44 32.02
N GLU A 424 19.72 -4.33 32.31
CA GLU A 424 18.88 -5.46 32.77
C GLU A 424 17.79 -5.85 31.76
N GLU A 425 17.38 -4.94 30.86
CA GLU A 425 16.17 -5.08 30.01
C GLU A 425 16.48 -4.84 28.52
N GLY A 426 17.72 -5.11 28.10
CA GLY A 426 18.18 -4.98 26.70
C GLY A 426 18.08 -3.58 26.08
N GLY A 427 17.79 -2.55 26.87
CA GLY A 427 17.53 -1.18 26.44
C GLY A 427 16.06 -0.82 26.17
N ASP A 428 15.06 -1.67 26.49
CA ASP A 428 13.64 -1.30 26.32
C ASP A 428 13.11 -0.36 27.41
N VAL A 429 13.57 0.89 27.31
CA VAL A 429 13.10 2.03 28.10
C VAL A 429 11.59 2.28 27.93
N LYS A 430 10.91 1.80 26.87
CA LYS A 430 9.47 1.99 26.70
C LYS A 430 8.71 1.07 27.65
N SER A 431 9.03 -0.23 27.63
CA SER A 431 8.35 -1.22 28.48
C SER A 431 8.67 -0.99 29.96
N VAL A 432 9.94 -0.73 30.31
CA VAL A 432 10.32 -0.36 31.69
C VAL A 432 9.56 0.87 32.20
N CYS A 433 9.46 1.95 31.41
CA CYS A 433 8.70 3.14 31.81
C CYS A 433 7.18 2.87 31.93
N LEU A 434 6.64 1.94 31.14
CA LEU A 434 5.22 1.56 31.18
C LEU A 434 4.92 0.74 32.44
N THR A 435 5.70 -0.32 32.70
CA THR A 435 5.56 -1.18 33.89
C THR A 435 5.71 -0.38 35.17
N LEU A 436 6.72 0.51 35.27
CA LEU A 436 6.88 1.40 36.42
C LEU A 436 5.65 2.32 36.65
N PHE A 437 4.99 2.79 35.58
CA PHE A 437 3.81 3.64 35.72
C PHE A 437 2.54 2.83 36.07
N LEU A 438 2.40 1.61 35.52
CA LEU A 438 1.31 0.69 35.87
C LEU A 438 1.39 0.23 37.33
N LEU A 439 2.59 -0.14 37.80
CA LEU A 439 2.83 -0.45 39.21
C LEU A 439 2.58 0.77 40.10
N ALA A 440 2.96 1.98 39.68
CA ALA A 440 2.67 3.21 40.42
C ALA A 440 1.17 3.56 40.47
N LEU A 441 0.36 3.19 39.47
CA LEU A 441 -1.11 3.33 39.50
C LEU A 441 -1.74 2.27 40.40
N ARG A 442 -1.31 1.01 40.31
CA ARG A 442 -1.81 -0.08 41.17
C ARG A 442 -1.44 0.14 42.64
N ALA A 443 -0.24 0.63 42.95
CA ALA A 443 0.17 1.03 44.30
C ALA A 443 -0.54 2.30 44.84
N ARG A 444 -1.39 2.94 44.03
CA ARG A 444 -2.31 4.02 44.44
C ARG A 444 -3.77 3.58 44.47
N ASN A 445 -4.03 2.28 44.25
CA ASN A 445 -5.34 1.68 44.08
C ASN A 445 -6.11 2.24 42.86
N GLU A 446 -5.43 2.89 41.91
CA GLU A 446 -6.01 3.45 40.67
C GLU A 446 -6.17 2.36 39.58
N HIS A 447 -6.59 1.15 39.96
CA HIS A 447 -6.62 -0.07 39.11
C HIS A 447 -7.25 0.19 37.74
N ARG A 448 -8.46 0.76 37.71
CA ARG A 448 -9.17 1.12 36.47
C ARG A 448 -8.32 1.97 35.51
N GLN A 449 -7.47 2.88 36.00
CA GLN A 449 -6.58 3.67 35.13
C GLN A 449 -5.40 2.86 34.61
N ALA A 450 -4.90 1.89 35.38
CA ALA A 450 -3.90 0.93 34.90
C ALA A 450 -4.51 0.04 33.80
N ASP A 451 -5.74 -0.43 33.98
CA ASP A 451 -6.43 -1.31 33.04
C ASP A 451 -6.83 -0.55 31.75
N GLU A 452 -7.31 0.71 31.87
CA GLU A 452 -7.53 1.59 30.71
C GLU A 452 -6.21 1.87 29.95
N LEU A 453 -5.08 2.02 30.66
CA LEU A 453 -3.76 2.21 30.06
C LEU A 453 -3.23 0.95 29.37
N GLU A 454 -3.35 -0.22 29.99
CA GLU A 454 -2.99 -1.52 29.40
C GLU A 454 -3.82 -1.79 28.16
N ALA A 455 -5.13 -1.55 28.19
CA ALA A 455 -5.98 -1.63 27.02
C ALA A 455 -5.50 -0.69 25.88
N ILE A 456 -5.13 0.56 26.19
CA ILE A 456 -4.58 1.50 25.19
C ILE A 456 -3.24 1.01 24.63
N MET A 457 -2.36 0.42 25.44
CA MET A 457 -1.06 -0.11 25.00
C MET A 457 -1.17 -1.41 24.19
N GLN A 458 -2.13 -2.28 24.52
CA GLN A 458 -2.49 -3.48 23.75
C GLN A 458 -3.31 -3.17 22.47
N GLY A 459 -3.65 -1.89 22.23
CA GLY A 459 -4.49 -1.48 21.08
C GLY A 459 -5.96 -1.89 21.19
N ARG A 460 -6.42 -2.24 22.40
CA ARG A 460 -7.82 -2.55 22.78
C ARG A 460 -8.59 -1.30 23.26
N GLY A 461 -7.89 -0.20 23.56
CA GLY A 461 -8.48 1.08 23.97
C GLY A 461 -9.18 1.83 22.82
N SER A 462 -9.66 3.05 23.09
CA SER A 462 -10.56 3.79 22.17
C SER A 462 -9.98 4.22 20.80
N GLY A 463 -8.76 3.84 20.46
CA GLY A 463 -8.14 4.04 19.15
C GLY A 463 -8.09 2.72 18.39
N LEU A 464 -9.02 2.50 17.45
CA LEU A 464 -9.17 1.25 16.71
C LEU A 464 -7.89 0.89 15.93
N GLN A 465 -7.56 -0.38 15.85
CA GLN A 465 -6.43 -0.84 15.03
C GLN A 465 -6.65 -0.58 13.53
N PRO A 466 -5.57 -0.45 12.72
CA PRO A 466 -5.70 -0.23 11.27
C PRO A 466 -6.48 -1.33 10.53
N ALA A 467 -6.36 -2.60 10.95
CA ALA A 467 -7.11 -3.73 10.38
C ALA A 467 -8.62 -3.60 10.62
N VAL A 468 -9.05 -3.32 11.86
CA VAL A 468 -10.46 -3.05 12.20
C VAL A 468 -11.00 -1.84 11.41
N CYS A 469 -10.19 -0.79 11.26
CA CYS A 469 -10.54 0.36 10.41
C CYS A 469 -10.69 0.01 8.92
N LEU A 470 -9.88 -0.93 8.42
CA LEU A 470 -9.95 -1.45 7.06
C LEU A 470 -11.19 -2.32 6.85
N ALA A 471 -11.50 -3.23 7.78
CA ALA A 471 -12.71 -4.06 7.79
C ALA A 471 -13.97 -3.19 7.72
N ILE A 472 -14.07 -2.19 8.60
CA ILE A 472 -15.19 -1.24 8.60
C ILE A 472 -15.29 -0.52 7.24
N ARG A 473 -14.19 0.01 6.70
CA ARG A 473 -14.19 0.71 5.40
C ARG A 473 -14.71 -0.18 4.28
N VAL A 474 -14.20 -1.41 4.19
CA VAL A 474 -14.47 -2.32 3.07
C VAL A 474 -15.89 -2.89 3.16
N ASN A 475 -16.26 -3.48 4.29
CA ASN A 475 -17.55 -4.15 4.48
C ASN A 475 -18.75 -3.18 4.50
N THR A 476 -18.53 -1.88 4.81
CA THR A 476 -19.57 -0.85 4.68
C THR A 476 -19.55 -0.11 3.32
N PHE A 477 -18.70 -0.55 2.38
CA PHE A 477 -18.56 0.01 1.03
C PHE A 477 -18.15 1.50 1.00
N LEU A 478 -17.44 1.99 2.03
CA LEU A 478 -17.00 3.38 2.09
C LEU A 478 -15.82 3.61 1.14
N SER A 479 -16.02 4.51 0.16
CA SER A 479 -14.91 5.03 -0.64
C SER A 479 -13.84 5.69 0.24
N CYS A 480 -12.59 5.72 -0.21
CA CYS A 480 -11.49 6.39 0.48
C CYS A 480 -11.84 7.84 0.87
N SER A 481 -12.57 8.55 0.01
CA SER A 481 -13.00 9.93 0.22
C SER A 481 -14.09 10.06 1.30
N GLN A 482 -15.07 9.15 1.33
CA GLN A 482 -16.10 9.13 2.39
C GLN A 482 -15.47 8.75 3.75
N TYR A 483 -14.64 7.71 3.77
CA TYR A 483 -13.90 7.30 4.96
C TYR A 483 -13.02 8.42 5.51
N HIS A 484 -12.29 9.15 4.65
CA HIS A 484 -11.46 10.28 5.08
C HIS A 484 -12.28 11.44 5.67
N LYS A 485 -13.45 11.74 5.10
CA LYS A 485 -14.38 12.72 5.69
C LYS A 485 -14.83 12.27 7.09
N MET A 486 -15.26 11.02 7.24
CA MET A 486 -15.66 10.44 8.54
C MET A 486 -14.53 10.51 9.58
N TYR A 487 -13.33 10.02 9.24
CA TYR A 487 -12.12 10.09 10.07
C TYR A 487 -11.82 11.53 10.51
N ARG A 488 -11.84 12.49 9.58
CA ARG A 488 -11.53 13.90 9.87
C ARG A 488 -12.57 14.53 10.81
N THR A 489 -13.86 14.29 10.58
CA THR A 489 -14.94 14.84 11.41
C THR A 489 -14.91 14.24 12.82
N VAL A 490 -14.81 12.92 12.97
CA VAL A 490 -14.76 12.26 14.29
C VAL A 490 -13.54 12.73 15.10
N LYS A 491 -12.37 12.82 14.46
CA LYS A 491 -11.15 13.30 15.10
C LYS A 491 -11.20 14.79 15.48
N ALA A 492 -11.89 15.62 14.69
CA ALA A 492 -12.07 17.04 14.99
C ALA A 492 -13.04 17.29 16.16
N ILE A 493 -14.15 16.53 16.23
CA ILE A 493 -15.17 16.69 17.27
C ILE A 493 -14.70 16.10 18.61
N THR A 494 -14.14 14.88 18.61
CA THR A 494 -13.78 14.18 19.85
C THR A 494 -12.38 14.54 20.38
N GLY A 495 -11.54 15.19 19.57
CA GLY A 495 -10.11 15.37 19.82
C GLY A 495 -9.28 14.07 19.82
N ARG A 496 -9.91 12.88 19.77
CA ARG A 496 -9.28 11.56 19.85
C ARG A 496 -9.16 10.93 18.46
N GLN A 497 -8.07 10.19 18.21
CA GLN A 497 -7.90 9.43 16.97
C GLN A 497 -8.53 8.04 17.12
N ILE A 498 -9.86 7.98 17.03
CA ILE A 498 -10.63 6.73 17.09
C ILE A 498 -10.41 5.89 15.83
N PHE A 499 -10.63 6.50 14.65
CA PHE A 499 -10.31 5.92 13.35
C PHE A 499 -8.88 6.24 12.93
N GLN A 500 -8.28 5.37 12.12
CA GLN A 500 -6.90 5.54 11.63
C GLN A 500 -6.85 6.27 10.27
N PRO A 501 -5.77 7.02 9.97
CA PRO A 501 -5.63 7.71 8.68
C PRO A 501 -5.40 6.72 7.53
N LEU A 502 -5.83 7.10 6.32
CA LEU A 502 -5.78 6.25 5.11
C LEU A 502 -4.41 5.61 4.83
N HIS A 503 -3.28 6.25 5.18
CA HIS A 503 -1.95 5.65 4.98
C HIS A 503 -1.69 4.44 5.89
N ALA A 504 -2.29 4.39 7.08
CA ALA A 504 -2.22 3.21 7.94
C ALA A 504 -3.05 2.05 7.36
N LEU A 505 -4.26 2.36 6.85
CA LEU A 505 -5.09 1.37 6.14
C LEU A 505 -4.38 0.84 4.88
N ARG A 506 -3.67 1.69 4.12
CA ARG A 506 -2.86 1.28 2.96
C ARG A 506 -1.61 0.46 3.29
N ASN A 507 -1.17 0.47 4.55
CA ASN A 507 -0.10 -0.43 5.00
C ASN A 507 -0.68 -1.75 5.51
N ALA A 508 -1.81 -1.72 6.22
CA ALA A 508 -2.54 -2.92 6.62
C ALA A 508 -3.09 -3.71 5.41
N GLU A 509 -3.58 -3.03 4.36
CA GLU A 509 -4.13 -3.72 3.18
C GLU A 509 -3.08 -4.52 2.40
N LYS A 510 -1.77 -4.29 2.61
CA LYS A 510 -0.69 -5.06 1.97
C LYS A 510 -0.56 -6.48 2.50
N VAL A 511 -0.85 -6.69 3.79
CA VAL A 511 -0.74 -8.03 4.43
C VAL A 511 -1.75 -8.99 3.81
N LEU A 512 -2.93 -8.46 3.45
CA LEU A 512 -4.08 -9.22 2.97
C LEU A 512 -4.13 -9.32 1.43
N LEU A 513 -3.04 -9.01 0.74
CA LEU A 513 -2.95 -9.04 -0.73
C LEU A 513 -1.90 -10.06 -1.19
N PRO A 514 -2.10 -10.69 -2.36
CA PRO A 514 -1.08 -11.49 -3.03
C PRO A 514 0.24 -10.73 -3.17
N GLY A 515 1.36 -11.45 -3.04
CA GLY A 515 2.71 -10.90 -3.02
C GLY A 515 3.27 -10.50 -1.65
N TYR A 516 2.60 -10.84 -0.52
CA TYR A 516 3.11 -10.51 0.83
C TYR A 516 3.85 -11.66 1.55
N HIS A 517 3.27 -12.86 1.58
CA HIS A 517 3.80 -14.00 2.33
C HIS A 517 4.85 -14.78 1.52
N PRO A 518 5.92 -15.32 2.16
CA PRO A 518 6.81 -16.30 1.54
C PRO A 518 6.12 -17.67 1.42
N PHE A 519 6.50 -18.44 0.41
CA PHE A 519 6.04 -19.81 0.16
C PHE A 519 6.99 -20.51 -0.81
N GLU A 520 6.99 -21.84 -0.83
CA GLU A 520 7.75 -22.64 -1.79
C GLU A 520 6.88 -23.74 -2.41
N TRP A 521 7.24 -24.24 -3.59
CA TRP A 521 6.57 -25.36 -4.25
C TRP A 521 7.55 -26.50 -4.47
N GLN A 522 7.14 -27.72 -4.12
CA GLN A 522 7.96 -28.93 -4.20
C GLN A 522 7.20 -30.03 -4.96
N PRO A 523 7.65 -30.44 -6.16
CA PRO A 523 8.73 -29.84 -6.96
C PRO A 523 8.37 -28.42 -7.48
N PRO A 524 9.35 -27.58 -7.85
CA PRO A 524 9.10 -26.25 -8.39
C PRO A 524 8.18 -26.27 -9.63
N LEU A 525 7.22 -25.34 -9.66
CA LEU A 525 6.21 -25.25 -10.71
C LEU A 525 6.82 -25.04 -12.11
N LYS A 526 6.41 -25.85 -13.08
CA LYS A 526 6.80 -25.71 -14.49
C LYS A 526 6.29 -24.37 -15.04
N ASN A 527 7.15 -23.62 -15.72
CA ASN A 527 6.85 -22.33 -16.38
C ASN A 527 6.35 -21.18 -15.46
N VAL A 528 6.33 -21.36 -14.13
CA VAL A 528 5.94 -20.31 -13.17
C VAL A 528 7.18 -19.76 -12.45
N SER A 529 7.22 -18.45 -12.21
CA SER A 529 8.34 -17.81 -11.50
C SER A 529 8.31 -18.10 -9.99
N SER A 530 9.45 -18.50 -9.43
CA SER A 530 9.64 -18.69 -7.98
C SER A 530 9.61 -17.39 -7.15
N SER A 531 9.47 -16.22 -7.78
CA SER A 531 9.36 -14.95 -7.04
C SER A 531 8.03 -14.88 -6.30
N THR A 532 8.05 -14.87 -4.96
CA THR A 532 6.85 -14.87 -4.10
C THR A 532 6.18 -13.50 -3.97
N ASN A 533 6.93 -12.42 -4.24
CA ASN A 533 6.51 -11.02 -4.06
C ASN A 533 5.62 -10.44 -5.18
N VAL A 534 4.88 -11.30 -5.91
CA VAL A 534 4.11 -10.90 -7.09
C VAL A 534 2.65 -10.61 -6.73
N GLY A 535 2.27 -9.32 -6.82
CA GLY A 535 0.90 -8.85 -6.58
C GLY A 535 0.04 -8.81 -7.85
N ILE A 536 -0.64 -7.68 -8.07
CA ILE A 536 -1.42 -7.46 -9.31
C ILE A 536 -0.47 -7.31 -10.49
N ILE A 537 -0.72 -8.12 -11.52
CA ILE A 537 0.02 -8.12 -12.79
C ILE A 537 -0.92 -7.78 -13.96
N ASP A 538 -0.32 -7.49 -15.12
CA ASP A 538 -1.07 -7.21 -16.33
C ASP A 538 -1.67 -8.49 -16.90
N GLY A 539 -2.98 -8.49 -17.21
CA GLY A 539 -3.65 -9.70 -17.69
C GLY A 539 -3.14 -10.14 -19.06
N LEU A 540 -2.72 -9.18 -19.89
CA LEU A 540 -2.06 -9.38 -21.18
C LEU A 540 -0.82 -10.30 -21.10
N SER A 541 -0.22 -10.44 -19.91
CA SER A 541 0.87 -11.39 -19.61
C SER A 541 2.10 -11.32 -20.54
N GLY A 542 2.28 -10.23 -21.29
CA GLY A 542 3.37 -10.02 -22.25
C GLY A 542 2.98 -10.12 -23.73
N LEU A 543 1.69 -10.28 -24.05
CA LEU A 543 1.15 -10.19 -25.42
C LEU A 543 1.65 -8.92 -26.12
N SER A 544 2.14 -9.06 -27.35
CA SER A 544 2.70 -7.94 -28.10
C SER A 544 1.59 -7.02 -28.60
N SER A 545 1.85 -5.71 -28.51
CA SER A 545 0.94 -4.66 -28.95
C SER A 545 1.57 -3.83 -30.08
N SER A 546 2.21 -4.49 -31.05
CA SER A 546 2.65 -3.80 -32.27
C SER A 546 1.46 -3.52 -33.18
N VAL A 547 1.65 -2.63 -34.15
CA VAL A 547 0.67 -2.37 -35.21
C VAL A 547 0.66 -3.51 -36.25
N ASP A 548 1.72 -4.31 -36.27
CA ASP A 548 1.91 -5.48 -37.14
C ASP A 548 1.25 -6.76 -36.59
N ASP A 549 0.87 -6.76 -35.29
CA ASP A 549 0.29 -7.90 -34.57
C ASP A 549 -1.26 -7.83 -34.54
N TYR A 550 -1.90 -8.85 -33.99
CA TYR A 550 -3.36 -8.85 -33.77
C TYR A 550 -3.77 -7.73 -32.77
N PRO A 551 -4.81 -6.93 -33.06
CA PRO A 551 -5.17 -5.76 -32.25
C PRO A 551 -5.65 -6.15 -30.84
N VAL A 552 -4.98 -5.61 -29.81
CA VAL A 552 -5.26 -5.89 -28.39
C VAL A 552 -6.27 -4.89 -27.83
N ASP A 553 -7.54 -5.03 -28.22
CA ASP A 553 -8.66 -4.19 -27.77
C ASP A 553 -9.26 -4.63 -26.41
N THR A 554 -8.40 -5.10 -25.50
CA THR A 554 -8.78 -5.50 -24.14
C THR A 554 -7.93 -4.83 -23.06
N ILE A 555 -8.51 -4.68 -21.87
CA ILE A 555 -7.78 -4.27 -20.66
C ILE A 555 -8.06 -5.30 -19.57
N ALA A 556 -7.02 -6.01 -19.15
CA ALA A 556 -7.10 -7.07 -18.16
C ALA A 556 -6.12 -6.85 -16.99
N LYS A 557 -6.51 -7.23 -15.77
CA LYS A 557 -5.64 -7.32 -14.59
C LYS A 557 -5.93 -8.61 -13.83
N ARG A 558 -4.86 -9.29 -13.40
CA ARG A 558 -4.94 -10.55 -12.67
C ARG A 558 -3.96 -10.60 -11.50
N PHE A 559 -4.15 -11.56 -10.62
CA PHE A 559 -3.06 -12.09 -9.78
C PHE A 559 -2.42 -13.30 -10.47
N ARG A 560 -1.25 -13.72 -9.97
CA ARG A 560 -0.70 -15.06 -10.25
C ARG A 560 -1.44 -16.06 -9.36
N TYR A 561 -1.82 -17.22 -9.90
CA TYR A 561 -2.79 -18.12 -9.26
C TYR A 561 -2.26 -18.66 -7.93
N ASP A 562 -1.03 -19.16 -7.90
CA ASP A 562 -0.34 -19.62 -6.68
C ASP A 562 -0.28 -18.54 -5.58
N SER A 563 0.11 -17.31 -5.91
CA SER A 563 0.19 -16.22 -4.93
C SER A 563 -1.20 -15.80 -4.44
N ALA A 564 -2.25 -15.97 -5.24
CA ALA A 564 -3.63 -15.76 -4.82
C ALA A 564 -4.08 -16.87 -3.85
N LEU A 565 -3.77 -18.14 -4.13
CA LEU A 565 -4.08 -19.27 -3.24
C LEU A 565 -3.36 -19.13 -1.89
N VAL A 566 -2.07 -18.77 -1.89
CA VAL A 566 -1.31 -18.49 -0.66
C VAL A 566 -1.96 -17.37 0.15
N SER A 567 -2.27 -16.22 -0.48
CA SER A 567 -2.96 -15.12 0.21
C SER A 567 -4.38 -15.48 0.66
N ALA A 568 -5.03 -16.45 0.02
CA ALA A 568 -6.34 -16.95 0.40
C ALA A 568 -6.29 -17.91 1.59
N LEU A 569 -5.25 -18.74 1.70
CA LEU A 569 -5.02 -19.64 2.83
C LEU A 569 -4.61 -18.87 4.10
N MET A 570 -3.68 -17.91 3.98
CA MET A 570 -3.29 -17.06 5.11
C MET A 570 -4.45 -16.20 5.64
N ASP A 571 -5.36 -15.76 4.76
CA ASP A 571 -6.58 -15.03 5.14
C ASP A 571 -7.60 -15.85 5.96
N MET A 572 -7.45 -17.19 5.98
CA MET A 572 -8.26 -18.14 6.77
C MET A 572 -7.40 -19.01 7.71
N GLU A 573 -6.17 -18.58 8.03
CA GLU A 573 -5.26 -19.29 8.94
C GLU A 573 -5.91 -19.59 10.29
N GLU A 574 -6.59 -18.60 10.88
CA GLU A 574 -7.35 -18.78 12.11
C GLU A 574 -8.47 -19.83 11.98
N ASP A 575 -9.18 -19.86 10.84
CA ASP A 575 -10.29 -20.79 10.60
C ASP A 575 -9.80 -22.24 10.44
N ILE A 576 -8.61 -22.43 9.86
CA ILE A 576 -7.96 -23.73 9.73
C ILE A 576 -7.51 -24.25 11.10
N LEU A 577 -6.86 -23.42 11.91
CA LEU A 577 -6.42 -23.79 13.26
C LEU A 577 -7.61 -23.99 14.22
N GLU A 578 -8.66 -23.19 14.11
CA GLU A 578 -9.92 -23.37 14.85
C GLU A 578 -10.65 -24.64 14.43
N GLY A 579 -10.63 -24.98 13.14
CA GLY A 579 -11.13 -26.24 12.60
C GLY A 579 -10.37 -27.48 13.10
N MET A 580 -9.04 -27.42 13.20
CA MET A 580 -8.21 -28.51 13.74
C MET A 580 -8.56 -28.79 15.21
N ARG A 581 -8.53 -27.76 16.06
CA ARG A 581 -8.96 -27.89 17.47
C ARG A 581 -10.42 -28.34 17.63
N SER A 582 -11.29 -28.02 16.67
CA SER A 582 -12.70 -28.46 16.66
C SER A 582 -12.89 -29.91 16.18
N GLN A 583 -11.82 -30.62 15.84
CA GLN A 583 -11.78 -32.05 15.48
C GLN A 583 -10.79 -32.82 16.37
N ASP A 584 -10.45 -32.27 17.55
CA ASP A 584 -9.46 -32.82 18.49
C ASP A 584 -8.07 -33.09 17.88
N LEU A 585 -7.72 -32.35 16.82
CA LEU A 585 -6.44 -32.42 16.12
C LEU A 585 -5.45 -31.38 16.66
N ASP A 586 -4.21 -31.82 16.87
CA ASP A 586 -3.13 -30.97 17.37
C ASP A 586 -2.79 -29.81 16.43
N ASP A 587 -2.74 -28.58 16.97
CA ASP A 587 -2.41 -27.36 16.22
C ASP A 587 -1.06 -27.46 15.48
N TYR A 588 -0.10 -28.25 15.97
CA TYR A 588 1.23 -28.37 15.37
C TYR A 588 1.32 -29.35 14.18
N LEU A 589 0.23 -30.04 13.82
CA LEU A 589 0.21 -30.93 12.66
C LEU A 589 0.52 -30.19 11.35
N ASN A 590 1.40 -30.77 10.55
CA ASN A 590 1.93 -30.19 9.31
C ASN A 590 1.65 -31.02 8.04
N GLY A 591 0.97 -32.17 8.20
CA GLY A 591 0.75 -33.17 7.15
C GLY A 591 0.01 -32.63 5.91
N PRO A 592 -0.09 -33.43 4.83
CA PRO A 592 -0.61 -32.97 3.55
C PRO A 592 -2.10 -32.61 3.62
N PHE A 593 -2.39 -31.32 3.72
CA PHE A 593 -3.73 -30.76 3.60
C PHE A 593 -4.17 -30.81 2.14
N THR A 594 -5.38 -31.30 1.87
CA THR A 594 -5.99 -31.28 0.53
C THR A 594 -7.02 -30.16 0.47
N VAL A 595 -6.74 -29.15 -0.34
CA VAL A 595 -7.58 -27.96 -0.55
C VAL A 595 -8.40 -28.15 -1.81
N VAL A 596 -9.73 -28.18 -1.69
CA VAL A 596 -10.62 -28.28 -2.85
C VAL A 596 -11.13 -26.89 -3.23
N VAL A 597 -10.88 -26.48 -4.47
CA VAL A 597 -11.12 -25.14 -4.99
C VAL A 597 -12.21 -25.19 -6.06
N LYS A 598 -13.33 -24.50 -5.84
CA LYS A 598 -14.33 -24.22 -6.90
C LYS A 598 -13.81 -23.09 -7.76
N GLU A 599 -13.70 -23.32 -9.07
CA GLU A 599 -13.37 -22.29 -10.05
C GLU A 599 -14.63 -21.83 -10.77
N SER A 600 -14.70 -20.54 -11.11
CA SER A 600 -15.87 -19.93 -11.74
C SER A 600 -15.47 -18.85 -12.73
N CYS A 601 -16.04 -18.87 -13.93
CA CYS A 601 -15.87 -17.84 -14.93
C CYS A 601 -17.23 -17.45 -15.51
N ASP A 602 -17.44 -16.15 -15.74
CA ASP A 602 -18.74 -15.60 -16.14
C ASP A 602 -18.56 -14.26 -16.88
N GLY A 603 -19.48 -13.99 -17.81
CA GLY A 603 -19.48 -12.83 -18.69
C GLY A 603 -20.54 -11.80 -18.32
N MET A 604 -20.19 -10.53 -18.50
CA MET A 604 -20.98 -9.39 -18.07
C MET A 604 -21.27 -8.44 -19.23
N GLY A 605 -22.51 -8.46 -19.75
CA GLY A 605 -23.01 -7.40 -20.64
C GLY A 605 -23.21 -6.05 -19.92
N ASP A 606 -23.49 -4.98 -20.67
CA ASP A 606 -23.83 -3.64 -20.17
C ASP A 606 -22.74 -3.03 -19.25
N VAL A 607 -21.46 -3.24 -19.57
CA VAL A 607 -20.30 -2.71 -18.83
C VAL A 607 -19.73 -1.52 -19.60
N SER A 608 -20.46 -0.41 -19.58
CA SER A 608 -20.18 0.77 -20.42
C SER A 608 -18.71 1.18 -20.49
N GLU A 609 -18.23 1.57 -21.68
CA GLU A 609 -16.88 2.08 -21.84
C GLU A 609 -16.68 3.40 -21.05
N LYS A 610 -15.43 3.86 -20.92
CA LYS A 610 -15.11 5.17 -20.34
C LYS A 610 -14.23 5.96 -21.27
N HIS A 611 -14.57 7.23 -21.44
CA HIS A 611 -13.76 8.21 -22.17
C HIS A 611 -12.36 8.32 -21.55
N GLY A 612 -11.34 8.39 -22.40
CA GLY A 612 -9.94 8.55 -22.00
C GLY A 612 -8.98 7.76 -22.89
N SER A 613 -7.68 7.95 -22.67
CA SER A 613 -6.61 7.24 -23.38
C SER A 613 -6.60 5.74 -23.07
N GLY A 614 -6.51 4.92 -24.12
CA GLY A 614 -6.43 3.46 -24.10
C GLY A 614 -6.84 2.90 -25.48
N PRO A 615 -6.78 1.57 -25.69
CA PRO A 615 -7.39 0.94 -26.87
C PRO A 615 -8.91 1.17 -26.91
N ALA A 616 -9.57 0.82 -28.02
CA ALA A 616 -11.02 0.63 -27.98
C ALA A 616 -11.31 -0.60 -27.10
N VAL A 617 -12.42 -0.59 -26.36
CA VAL A 617 -12.73 -1.69 -25.44
C VAL A 617 -14.22 -2.04 -25.52
N PRO A 618 -14.60 -3.32 -25.66
CA PRO A 618 -16.01 -3.71 -25.73
C PRO A 618 -16.74 -3.37 -24.43
N GLU A 619 -18.05 -3.07 -24.52
CA GLU A 619 -18.91 -2.80 -23.34
C GLU A 619 -19.30 -4.07 -22.57
N LYS A 620 -18.38 -5.03 -22.51
CA LYS A 620 -18.48 -6.32 -21.84
C LYS A 620 -17.28 -6.52 -20.91
N ALA A 621 -17.44 -7.40 -19.91
CA ALA A 621 -16.35 -7.81 -19.05
C ALA A 621 -16.46 -9.31 -18.72
N VAL A 622 -15.33 -10.00 -18.63
CA VAL A 622 -15.26 -11.39 -18.16
C VAL A 622 -14.52 -11.41 -16.83
N ARG A 623 -14.99 -12.23 -15.89
CA ARG A 623 -14.38 -12.38 -14.57
C ARG A 623 -14.16 -13.84 -14.20
N PHE A 624 -12.89 -14.20 -14.04
CA PHE A 624 -12.45 -15.46 -13.48
C PHE A 624 -12.24 -15.31 -11.96
N SER A 625 -12.80 -16.21 -11.17
CA SER A 625 -12.79 -16.18 -9.69
C SER A 625 -12.72 -17.61 -9.12
N PHE A 626 -12.34 -17.74 -7.85
CA PHE A 626 -12.32 -19.02 -7.16
C PHE A 626 -12.84 -18.94 -5.72
N THR A 627 -13.31 -20.06 -5.19
CA THR A 627 -13.75 -20.23 -3.79
C THR A 627 -13.05 -21.45 -3.21
N VAL A 628 -12.42 -21.32 -2.04
CA VAL A 628 -11.95 -22.48 -1.26
C VAL A 628 -13.18 -23.13 -0.64
N MET A 629 -13.50 -24.36 -1.06
CA MET A 629 -14.75 -25.04 -0.70
C MET A 629 -14.60 -25.87 0.57
N LYS A 630 -13.52 -26.65 0.67
CA LYS A 630 -13.18 -27.45 1.84
C LYS A 630 -11.68 -27.70 1.92
N ILE A 631 -11.18 -27.92 3.13
CA ILE A 631 -9.80 -28.36 3.41
C ILE A 631 -9.89 -29.60 4.30
N THR A 632 -9.26 -30.69 3.86
CA THR A 632 -9.13 -31.94 4.62
C THR A 632 -7.67 -32.21 4.98
N ILE A 633 -7.42 -32.82 6.13
CA ILE A 633 -6.11 -33.37 6.50
C ILE A 633 -6.20 -34.90 6.53
N VAL A 634 -5.11 -35.58 6.16
CA VAL A 634 -4.99 -37.03 6.33
C VAL A 634 -4.51 -37.33 7.75
N HIS A 635 -5.31 -38.08 8.53
CA HIS A 635 -4.98 -38.55 9.87
C HIS A 635 -5.45 -40.00 10.03
N ASP A 636 -4.60 -40.90 10.54
CA ASP A 636 -4.89 -42.34 10.72
C ASP A 636 -5.57 -43.02 9.51
N SER A 637 -5.09 -42.70 8.30
CA SER A 637 -5.65 -43.16 7.01
C SER A 637 -7.07 -42.66 6.67
N GLN A 638 -7.64 -41.74 7.46
CA GLN A 638 -8.90 -41.07 7.20
C GLN A 638 -8.70 -39.61 6.75
N ASN A 639 -9.66 -39.07 5.98
CA ASN A 639 -9.66 -37.67 5.55
C ASN A 639 -10.57 -36.83 6.45
N VAL A 640 -10.01 -36.23 7.50
CA VAL A 640 -10.73 -35.37 8.44
C VAL A 640 -10.98 -33.99 7.82
N LYS A 641 -12.21 -33.47 7.90
CA LYS A 641 -12.55 -32.14 7.38
C LYS A 641 -12.20 -31.07 8.41
N VAL A 642 -11.19 -30.26 8.10
CA VAL A 642 -10.73 -29.14 8.94
C VAL A 642 -11.55 -27.89 8.66
N PHE A 643 -11.79 -27.57 7.37
CA PHE A 643 -12.58 -26.41 6.96
C PHE A 643 -13.61 -26.79 5.89
N GLU A 644 -14.78 -26.17 5.93
CA GLU A 644 -15.84 -26.28 4.92
C GLU A 644 -16.57 -24.94 4.82
N GLU A 645 -16.67 -24.38 3.62
CA GLU A 645 -17.29 -23.06 3.41
C GLU A 645 -18.81 -23.15 3.64
N ALA A 646 -19.27 -22.61 4.77
CA ALA A 646 -20.68 -22.65 5.17
C ALA A 646 -21.63 -21.90 4.21
N LYS A 647 -21.13 -21.01 3.33
CA LYS A 647 -21.94 -20.26 2.35
C LYS A 647 -21.27 -20.18 0.97
N PRO A 648 -21.13 -21.30 0.23
CA PRO A 648 -20.28 -21.40 -0.97
C PRO A 648 -20.80 -20.64 -2.19
N ASN A 649 -21.98 -20.02 -2.07
CA ASN A 649 -22.63 -19.19 -3.08
C ASN A 649 -22.79 -17.72 -2.63
N SER A 650 -22.04 -17.26 -1.62
CA SER A 650 -22.01 -15.84 -1.24
C SER A 650 -20.89 -15.09 -1.95
N GLU A 651 -21.19 -13.83 -2.27
CA GLU A 651 -20.24 -12.82 -2.75
C GLU A 651 -19.11 -12.50 -1.75
N LEU A 652 -19.18 -13.03 -0.52
CA LEU A 652 -18.17 -12.89 0.53
C LEU A 652 -17.00 -13.89 0.42
N CYS A 653 -17.17 -15.00 -0.31
CA CYS A 653 -16.18 -16.08 -0.43
C CYS A 653 -15.59 -16.26 -1.84
N CYS A 654 -16.25 -15.72 -2.87
CA CYS A 654 -15.84 -15.82 -4.28
C CYS A 654 -14.69 -14.83 -4.58
N LYS A 655 -13.44 -15.25 -4.34
CA LYS A 655 -12.24 -14.42 -4.49
C LYS A 655 -11.95 -14.16 -5.97
N PRO A 656 -11.84 -12.89 -6.41
CA PRO A 656 -11.57 -12.56 -7.81
C PRO A 656 -10.11 -12.80 -8.17
N LEU A 657 -9.86 -13.46 -9.30
CA LEU A 657 -8.51 -13.79 -9.76
C LEU A 657 -8.08 -12.98 -10.98
N CYS A 658 -8.98 -12.83 -11.97
CA CYS A 658 -8.75 -12.02 -13.16
C CYS A 658 -10.02 -11.25 -13.55
N LEU A 659 -9.83 -9.96 -13.87
CA LEU A 659 -10.84 -9.09 -14.45
C LEU A 659 -10.35 -8.63 -15.82
N MET A 660 -11.15 -8.85 -16.87
CA MET A 660 -10.87 -8.32 -18.20
C MET A 660 -12.09 -7.61 -18.78
N LEU A 661 -11.85 -6.58 -19.57
CA LEU A 661 -12.87 -5.96 -20.42
C LEU A 661 -12.75 -6.57 -21.82
N ALA A 662 -13.56 -7.60 -22.07
CA ALA A 662 -13.56 -8.44 -23.26
C ALA A 662 -14.98 -8.99 -23.50
N ASP A 663 -15.25 -9.47 -24.71
CA ASP A 663 -16.38 -10.38 -24.93
C ASP A 663 -16.02 -11.78 -24.40
N GLU A 664 -17.01 -12.51 -23.90
CA GLU A 664 -16.86 -13.94 -23.62
C GLU A 664 -16.84 -14.76 -24.94
N SER A 665 -17.39 -14.18 -26.01
CA SER A 665 -17.54 -14.78 -27.35
C SER A 665 -16.39 -14.44 -28.32
N ASP A 666 -15.35 -13.78 -27.80
CA ASP A 666 -14.11 -13.46 -28.51
C ASP A 666 -13.07 -14.48 -28.01
N HIS A 667 -12.95 -15.58 -28.74
CA HIS A 667 -12.21 -16.76 -28.29
C HIS A 667 -10.70 -16.49 -28.31
N GLU A 668 -10.22 -15.71 -29.27
CA GLU A 668 -8.86 -15.22 -29.40
C GLU A 668 -8.44 -14.40 -28.16
N THR A 669 -9.22 -13.39 -27.78
CA THR A 669 -8.95 -12.60 -26.56
C THR A 669 -9.12 -13.45 -25.30
N LEU A 670 -10.17 -14.27 -25.20
CA LEU A 670 -10.45 -15.08 -24.01
C LEU A 670 -9.31 -16.09 -23.74
N THR A 671 -8.85 -16.80 -24.78
CA THR A 671 -7.73 -17.76 -24.67
C THR A 671 -6.41 -17.05 -24.37
N ALA A 672 -6.12 -15.90 -24.99
CA ALA A 672 -4.90 -15.15 -24.73
C ALA A 672 -4.79 -14.67 -23.26
N ILE A 673 -5.90 -14.26 -22.64
CA ILE A 673 -5.90 -13.76 -21.25
C ILE A 673 -6.05 -14.88 -20.21
N LEU A 674 -6.77 -15.97 -20.50
CA LEU A 674 -6.97 -17.08 -19.55
C LEU A 674 -5.89 -18.17 -19.61
N SER A 675 -5.28 -18.44 -20.77
CA SER A 675 -4.29 -19.53 -20.89
C SER A 675 -3.10 -19.44 -19.91
N PRO A 676 -2.59 -18.26 -19.49
CA PRO A 676 -1.57 -18.18 -18.43
C PRO A 676 -2.08 -18.70 -17.07
N LEU A 677 -3.35 -18.50 -16.74
CA LEU A 677 -3.96 -19.02 -15.51
C LEU A 677 -4.16 -20.54 -15.58
N ILE A 678 -4.50 -21.07 -16.76
CA ILE A 678 -4.62 -22.52 -16.97
C ILE A 678 -3.24 -23.20 -16.88
N ALA A 679 -2.19 -22.58 -17.44
CA ALA A 679 -0.82 -23.07 -17.29
C ALA A 679 -0.34 -23.04 -15.83
N GLU A 680 -0.62 -21.96 -15.08
CA GLU A 680 -0.36 -21.87 -13.64
C GLU A 680 -1.12 -22.96 -12.86
N ARG A 681 -2.42 -23.16 -13.14
CA ARG A 681 -3.29 -24.18 -12.55
C ARG A 681 -2.79 -25.60 -12.78
N GLU A 682 -2.46 -25.94 -14.03
CA GLU A 682 -2.02 -27.29 -14.39
C GLU A 682 -0.64 -27.63 -13.79
N ALA A 683 0.26 -26.64 -13.71
CA ALA A 683 1.52 -26.80 -12.98
C ALA A 683 1.31 -27.11 -11.49
N MET A 684 0.31 -26.48 -10.84
CA MET A 684 0.02 -26.67 -9.42
C MET A 684 -0.62 -28.02 -9.08
N LYS A 685 -1.31 -28.69 -10.02
CA LYS A 685 -1.83 -30.06 -9.78
C LYS A 685 -0.70 -31.07 -9.49
N GLY A 686 0.46 -30.89 -10.12
CA GLY A 686 1.61 -31.80 -10.02
C GLY A 686 2.63 -31.43 -8.96
N SER A 687 2.25 -30.63 -7.95
CA SER A 687 3.18 -30.09 -6.95
C SER A 687 2.50 -29.87 -5.60
N GLU A 688 3.32 -29.74 -4.54
CA GLU A 688 2.89 -29.50 -3.17
C GLU A 688 3.40 -28.14 -2.69
N LEU A 689 2.51 -27.33 -2.11
CA LEU A 689 2.80 -26.01 -1.59
C LEU A 689 3.27 -26.11 -0.15
N MET A 690 4.45 -25.57 0.14
CA MET A 690 5.01 -25.41 1.48
C MET A 690 4.75 -23.97 1.96
N LEU A 691 3.99 -23.82 3.05
CA LEU A 691 3.55 -22.53 3.56
C LEU A 691 3.66 -22.46 5.10
N GLU A 692 4.28 -21.39 5.62
CA GLU A 692 4.41 -21.16 7.06
C GLU A 692 3.13 -20.53 7.63
N MET A 693 2.53 -21.21 8.61
CA MET A 693 1.32 -20.78 9.32
C MET A 693 1.49 -21.10 10.81
N GLY A 694 1.17 -20.18 11.72
CA GLY A 694 1.36 -20.36 13.16
C GLY A 694 2.82 -20.61 13.58
N GLY A 695 3.80 -20.22 12.75
CA GLY A 695 5.22 -20.53 12.94
C GLY A 695 5.63 -21.96 12.52
N ILE A 696 4.77 -22.69 11.81
CA ILE A 696 4.97 -24.08 11.40
C ILE A 696 4.79 -24.20 9.89
N LEU A 697 5.75 -24.81 9.22
CA LEU A 697 5.70 -25.09 7.78
C LEU A 697 4.77 -26.26 7.51
N ARG A 698 3.64 -26.02 6.83
CA ARG A 698 2.62 -27.03 6.47
C ARG A 698 2.58 -27.27 4.96
N THR A 699 2.14 -28.46 4.56
CA THR A 699 2.09 -28.91 3.17
C THR A 699 0.67 -28.92 2.62
N PHE A 700 0.44 -28.34 1.44
CA PHE A 700 -0.89 -28.24 0.80
C PHE A 700 -0.88 -28.80 -0.63
N LYS A 701 -1.90 -29.60 -0.97
CA LYS A 701 -2.20 -30.09 -2.32
C LYS A 701 -3.54 -29.52 -2.79
N PHE A 702 -3.69 -29.25 -4.09
CA PHE A 702 -4.88 -28.57 -4.62
C PHE A 702 -5.68 -29.45 -5.58
N ILE A 703 -7.00 -29.48 -5.39
CA ILE A 703 -7.96 -30.09 -6.31
C ILE A 703 -8.83 -28.98 -6.90
N PHE A 704 -8.54 -28.60 -8.13
CA PHE A 704 -9.27 -27.59 -8.90
C PHE A 704 -10.53 -28.19 -9.52
N ARG A 705 -11.68 -27.53 -9.36
CA ARG A 705 -12.97 -27.99 -9.87
C ARG A 705 -13.71 -26.85 -10.57
N GLY A 706 -13.61 -26.83 -11.90
CA GLY A 706 -14.35 -25.89 -12.74
C GLY A 706 -15.82 -26.24 -12.86
N THR A 707 -16.64 -25.70 -11.95
CA THR A 707 -18.11 -25.94 -11.91
C THR A 707 -18.94 -24.66 -12.02
N GLY A 708 -18.39 -23.50 -11.66
CA GLY A 708 -19.09 -22.22 -11.68
C GLY A 708 -19.11 -21.54 -13.05
N TYR A 709 -19.52 -22.29 -14.09
CA TYR A 709 -19.58 -21.88 -15.49
C TYR A 709 -20.99 -22.15 -16.02
N ASP A 710 -21.53 -21.28 -16.89
CA ASP A 710 -22.83 -21.53 -17.53
C ASP A 710 -22.68 -22.52 -18.72
N GLU A 711 -23.80 -23.05 -19.25
CA GLU A 711 -23.72 -23.98 -20.38
C GLU A 711 -23.11 -23.37 -21.64
N LYS A 712 -23.29 -22.05 -21.90
CA LYS A 712 -22.68 -21.41 -23.06
C LYS A 712 -21.15 -21.46 -22.94
N LEU A 713 -20.61 -20.97 -21.83
CA LEU A 713 -19.17 -20.90 -21.62
C LEU A 713 -18.53 -22.29 -21.51
N VAL A 714 -19.20 -23.27 -20.88
CA VAL A 714 -18.73 -24.67 -20.88
C VAL A 714 -18.57 -25.20 -22.31
N ARG A 715 -19.58 -25.01 -23.18
CA ARG A 715 -19.49 -25.46 -24.58
C ARG A 715 -18.34 -24.78 -25.32
N GLU A 716 -18.18 -23.47 -25.11
CA GLU A 716 -17.17 -22.64 -25.77
C GLU A 716 -15.72 -22.98 -25.35
N VAL A 717 -15.47 -23.36 -24.08
CA VAL A 717 -14.11 -23.70 -23.60
C VAL A 717 -13.73 -25.18 -23.71
N GLU A 718 -14.73 -26.07 -23.84
CA GLU A 718 -14.58 -27.52 -24.10
C GLU A 718 -14.73 -27.88 -25.59
N GLY A 719 -14.74 -26.89 -26.49
CA GLY A 719 -14.74 -27.12 -27.95
C GLY A 719 -16.00 -27.77 -28.53
N LEU A 720 -17.12 -27.71 -27.79
CA LEU A 720 -18.41 -28.27 -28.17
C LEU A 720 -19.19 -27.29 -29.05
N GLU A 721 -20.04 -27.80 -29.94
CA GLU A 721 -21.03 -26.98 -30.64
C GLU A 721 -21.93 -26.17 -29.66
N ALA A 722 -22.36 -24.98 -30.10
CA ALA A 722 -23.22 -24.08 -29.31
C ALA A 722 -24.57 -24.73 -28.92
N SER A 723 -25.24 -24.18 -27.89
CA SER A 723 -26.39 -24.81 -27.19
C SER A 723 -27.62 -25.12 -28.04
N GLY A 724 -27.71 -24.56 -29.26
CA GLY A 724 -28.73 -24.89 -30.28
C GLY A 724 -28.46 -26.19 -31.05
N SER A 725 -27.32 -26.85 -30.84
CA SER A 725 -26.91 -28.10 -31.49
C SER A 725 -27.93 -29.23 -31.34
N VAL A 726 -27.79 -30.23 -32.21
CA VAL A 726 -28.39 -31.56 -32.06
C VAL A 726 -27.82 -32.28 -30.82
N TYR A 727 -26.56 -32.08 -30.46
CA TYR A 727 -25.95 -32.67 -29.25
C TYR A 727 -26.24 -31.79 -28.03
N ILE A 728 -27.27 -32.18 -27.27
CA ILE A 728 -27.90 -31.29 -26.27
C ILE A 728 -27.20 -31.29 -24.92
N CYS A 729 -26.45 -32.35 -24.61
CA CYS A 729 -25.77 -32.48 -23.34
C CYS A 729 -24.31 -31.99 -23.43
N THR A 730 -23.78 -31.59 -22.28
CA THR A 730 -22.35 -31.34 -22.08
C THR A 730 -21.68 -32.46 -21.25
N LEU A 731 -22.45 -33.51 -20.92
CA LEU A 731 -22.02 -34.63 -20.07
C LEU A 731 -22.13 -35.98 -20.80
N CYS A 732 -23.07 -36.12 -21.73
CA CYS A 732 -23.26 -37.34 -22.52
C CYS A 732 -23.42 -37.00 -24.01
N ASP A 733 -23.48 -38.03 -24.85
CA ASP A 733 -23.48 -37.91 -26.31
C ASP A 733 -24.86 -37.91 -26.98
N ALA A 734 -25.94 -37.90 -26.19
CA ALA A 734 -27.30 -37.99 -26.69
C ALA A 734 -27.70 -36.81 -27.60
N THR A 735 -28.31 -37.15 -28.74
CA THR A 735 -28.95 -36.18 -29.62
C THR A 735 -30.29 -35.69 -29.06
N ARG A 736 -30.79 -34.55 -29.56
CA ARG A 736 -32.07 -33.96 -29.17
C ARG A 736 -33.28 -34.88 -29.42
N LEU A 737 -33.16 -35.78 -30.39
CA LEU A 737 -34.20 -36.76 -30.73
C LEU A 737 -34.16 -37.95 -29.75
N GLU A 738 -33.01 -38.61 -29.60
CA GLU A 738 -32.83 -39.73 -28.66
C GLU A 738 -33.20 -39.32 -27.23
N ALA A 739 -32.69 -38.17 -26.78
CA ALA A 739 -32.96 -37.62 -25.46
C ALA A 739 -34.42 -37.14 -25.25
N SER A 740 -35.25 -37.13 -26.30
CA SER A 740 -36.70 -36.89 -26.21
C SER A 740 -37.52 -38.19 -26.21
N GLN A 741 -36.92 -39.32 -26.63
CA GLN A 741 -37.53 -40.64 -26.62
C GLN A 741 -37.17 -41.39 -25.34
N ASN A 742 -35.87 -41.48 -25.05
CA ASN A 742 -35.33 -41.84 -23.75
C ASN A 742 -35.04 -40.55 -22.98
N LEU A 743 -35.79 -40.26 -21.93
CA LEU A 743 -35.69 -39.00 -21.19
C LEU A 743 -34.75 -39.06 -19.97
N VAL A 744 -34.45 -40.26 -19.47
CA VAL A 744 -33.84 -40.47 -18.14
C VAL A 744 -32.60 -41.35 -18.19
N PHE A 745 -32.57 -42.41 -18.99
CA PHE A 745 -31.51 -43.42 -18.91
C PHE A 745 -30.27 -43.03 -19.72
N HIS A 746 -29.42 -42.17 -19.17
CA HIS A 746 -28.12 -41.80 -19.71
C HIS A 746 -27.09 -41.68 -18.59
N SER A 747 -25.85 -42.14 -18.83
CA SER A 747 -24.69 -41.89 -17.95
C SER A 747 -23.85 -40.71 -18.46
N ILE A 748 -22.96 -40.18 -17.63
CA ILE A 748 -21.92 -39.24 -18.04
C ILE A 748 -20.85 -40.02 -18.83
N THR A 749 -20.58 -39.59 -20.06
CA THR A 749 -19.49 -40.11 -20.90
C THR A 749 -18.36 -39.09 -21.02
N ARG A 750 -18.70 -37.82 -21.28
CA ARG A 750 -17.77 -36.78 -21.71
C ARG A 750 -16.78 -36.38 -20.62
N SER A 751 -15.51 -36.29 -21.00
CA SER A 751 -14.43 -35.75 -20.19
C SER A 751 -13.52 -34.84 -21.01
N HIS A 752 -12.77 -33.96 -20.35
CA HIS A 752 -11.85 -33.04 -21.02
C HIS A 752 -10.77 -33.77 -21.86
N ALA A 753 -10.24 -34.88 -21.35
CA ALA A 753 -9.29 -35.72 -22.08
C ALA A 753 -9.92 -36.33 -23.35
N GLU A 754 -11.13 -36.85 -23.24
CA GLU A 754 -11.87 -37.39 -24.39
C GLU A 754 -12.21 -36.30 -25.42
N ASN A 755 -12.59 -35.09 -24.98
CA ASN A 755 -12.82 -33.95 -25.88
C ASN A 755 -11.55 -33.59 -26.67
N LEU A 756 -10.37 -33.64 -26.04
CA LEU A 756 -9.08 -33.41 -26.72
C LEU A 756 -8.79 -34.50 -27.76
N GLU A 757 -9.02 -35.77 -27.44
CA GLU A 757 -8.86 -36.89 -28.38
C GLU A 757 -9.84 -36.78 -29.57
N ARG A 758 -11.12 -36.52 -29.29
CA ARG A 758 -12.16 -36.29 -30.30
C ARG A 758 -11.82 -35.10 -31.21
N TYR A 759 -11.26 -34.01 -30.68
CA TYR A 759 -10.80 -32.89 -31.50
C TYR A 759 -9.64 -33.28 -32.43
N GLU A 760 -8.66 -34.08 -31.97
CA GLU A 760 -7.57 -34.52 -32.85
C GLU A 760 -8.07 -35.51 -33.92
N VAL A 761 -9.09 -36.33 -33.64
CA VAL A 761 -9.81 -37.13 -34.66
C VAL A 761 -10.51 -36.23 -35.68
N TRP A 762 -11.25 -35.21 -35.23
CA TRP A 762 -11.90 -34.20 -36.11
C TRP A 762 -10.88 -33.49 -37.00
N ARG A 763 -9.75 -33.05 -36.43
CA ARG A 763 -8.70 -32.29 -37.13
C ARG A 763 -7.89 -33.14 -38.12
N SER A 764 -7.71 -34.43 -37.86
CA SER A 764 -6.91 -35.32 -38.70
C SER A 764 -7.73 -36.16 -39.71
N ASN A 765 -9.04 -36.35 -39.47
CA ASN A 765 -9.93 -37.24 -40.22
C ASN A 765 -9.26 -38.57 -40.66
N PRO A 766 -8.84 -39.42 -39.69
CA PRO A 766 -8.04 -40.62 -39.97
C PRO A 766 -8.84 -41.72 -40.69
N TYR A 767 -10.16 -41.56 -40.83
CA TYR A 767 -11.07 -42.49 -41.50
C TYR A 767 -11.51 -42.00 -42.89
N HIS A 768 -11.10 -40.79 -43.30
CA HIS A 768 -11.52 -40.13 -44.56
C HIS A 768 -13.04 -40.00 -44.75
N GLU A 769 -13.75 -39.77 -43.65
CA GLU A 769 -15.22 -39.65 -43.60
C GLU A 769 -15.72 -38.31 -44.16
N SER A 770 -17.00 -38.26 -44.57
CA SER A 770 -17.67 -37.00 -44.87
C SER A 770 -17.81 -36.12 -43.61
N VAL A 771 -18.14 -34.83 -43.79
CA VAL A 771 -18.24 -33.90 -42.65
C VAL A 771 -19.39 -34.26 -41.71
N GLU A 772 -20.49 -34.82 -42.23
CA GLU A 772 -21.62 -35.32 -41.45
C GLU A 772 -21.26 -36.57 -40.63
N GLU A 773 -20.60 -37.55 -41.26
CA GLU A 773 -20.17 -38.80 -40.61
C GLU A 773 -19.09 -38.53 -39.55
N LEU A 774 -18.07 -37.73 -39.89
CA LEU A 774 -17.01 -37.33 -38.96
C LEU A 774 -17.58 -36.55 -37.77
N ARG A 775 -18.55 -35.65 -38.02
CA ARG A 775 -19.26 -34.89 -36.97
C ARG A 775 -20.05 -35.80 -36.02
N ASP A 776 -20.64 -36.89 -36.52
CA ASP A 776 -21.25 -37.90 -35.65
C ASP A 776 -20.22 -38.73 -34.91
N ARG A 777 -19.13 -39.17 -35.56
CA ARG A 777 -18.03 -39.89 -34.89
C ARG A 777 -17.48 -39.13 -33.68
N VAL A 778 -17.30 -37.81 -33.79
CA VAL A 778 -16.82 -36.95 -32.69
C VAL A 778 -17.95 -36.36 -31.82
N LYS A 779 -19.21 -36.69 -32.11
CA LYS A 779 -20.43 -36.24 -31.43
C LYS A 779 -20.48 -34.70 -31.20
N GLY A 780 -20.06 -33.94 -32.21
CA GLY A 780 -20.09 -32.48 -32.19
C GLY A 780 -18.98 -31.78 -31.38
N VAL A 781 -17.83 -32.44 -31.17
CA VAL A 781 -16.58 -31.79 -30.75
C VAL A 781 -15.81 -31.32 -31.99
N SER A 782 -15.82 -30.02 -32.28
CA SER A 782 -15.27 -29.47 -33.54
C SER A 782 -14.24 -28.34 -33.35
N ALA A 783 -14.04 -27.88 -32.11
CA ALA A 783 -12.98 -26.96 -31.72
C ALA A 783 -12.12 -27.58 -30.59
N LYS A 784 -10.96 -27.01 -30.30
CA LYS A 784 -10.02 -27.59 -29.33
C LYS A 784 -10.38 -27.14 -27.90
N PRO A 785 -10.59 -28.06 -26.94
CA PRO A 785 -10.70 -27.71 -25.53
C PRO A 785 -9.45 -26.99 -25.01
N PHE A 786 -9.62 -25.98 -24.15
CA PHE A 786 -8.51 -25.29 -23.51
C PHE A 786 -8.66 -25.04 -22.01
N ILE A 787 -9.86 -25.24 -21.45
CA ILE A 787 -10.10 -25.27 -19.99
C ILE A 787 -10.71 -26.61 -19.63
N GLU A 788 -10.09 -27.32 -18.69
CA GLU A 788 -10.66 -28.50 -18.06
C GLU A 788 -11.81 -28.09 -17.13
N THR A 789 -13.04 -28.35 -17.55
CA THR A 789 -14.24 -28.21 -16.72
C THR A 789 -14.61 -29.56 -16.07
N VAL A 790 -15.40 -29.51 -14.99
CA VAL A 790 -15.96 -30.72 -14.39
C VAL A 790 -17.35 -30.97 -14.99
N PRO A 791 -17.63 -32.14 -15.61
CA PRO A 791 -18.94 -32.42 -16.21
C PRO A 791 -20.02 -32.48 -15.12
N SER A 792 -20.74 -31.37 -14.95
CA SER A 792 -21.70 -31.10 -13.88
C SER A 792 -22.81 -30.16 -14.39
N ILE A 793 -23.65 -29.65 -13.49
CA ILE A 793 -24.79 -28.77 -13.80
C ILE A 793 -24.72 -27.51 -12.95
N ASP A 794 -24.79 -26.32 -13.54
CA ASP A 794 -25.02 -25.10 -12.75
C ASP A 794 -26.48 -25.06 -12.24
N ALA A 795 -26.65 -25.17 -10.93
CA ALA A 795 -27.95 -25.13 -10.26
C ALA A 795 -28.73 -23.82 -10.50
N LEU A 796 -28.04 -22.70 -10.76
CA LEU A 796 -28.70 -21.41 -10.99
C LEU A 796 -29.27 -21.30 -12.40
N HIS A 797 -28.47 -21.57 -13.45
CA HIS A 797 -28.98 -21.61 -14.81
C HIS A 797 -29.96 -22.77 -15.05
N CYS A 798 -29.85 -23.88 -14.30
CA CYS A 798 -30.87 -24.93 -14.25
C CYS A 798 -32.22 -24.41 -13.70
N ASP A 799 -32.23 -23.77 -12.53
CA ASP A 799 -33.43 -23.13 -11.97
C ASP A 799 -34.06 -22.11 -12.95
N ILE A 800 -33.24 -21.31 -13.65
CA ILE A 800 -33.68 -20.29 -14.62
C ILE A 800 -34.23 -20.92 -15.90
N GLY A 801 -33.54 -21.90 -16.47
CA GLY A 801 -33.93 -22.59 -17.70
C GLY A 801 -35.22 -23.39 -17.51
N ASN A 802 -35.31 -24.16 -16.42
CA ASN A 802 -36.51 -24.92 -16.08
C ASN A 802 -37.70 -23.98 -15.82
N ALA A 803 -37.52 -22.86 -15.10
CA ALA A 803 -38.58 -21.89 -14.90
C ALA A 803 -39.02 -21.15 -16.18
N ALA A 804 -38.10 -20.89 -17.11
CA ALA A 804 -38.44 -20.34 -18.43
C ALA A 804 -39.26 -21.34 -19.27
N GLU A 805 -38.96 -22.63 -19.15
CA GLU A 805 -39.70 -23.70 -19.83
C GLU A 805 -41.10 -23.91 -19.24
N PHE A 806 -41.24 -23.97 -17.91
CA PHE A 806 -42.55 -23.99 -17.24
C PHE A 806 -43.39 -22.72 -17.55
N TYR A 807 -42.77 -21.54 -17.54
CA TYR A 807 -43.43 -20.30 -18.01
C TYR A 807 -43.94 -20.45 -19.46
N LYS A 808 -43.22 -21.19 -20.31
CA LYS A 808 -43.66 -21.47 -21.67
C LYS A 808 -44.76 -22.52 -21.75
N ILE A 809 -44.78 -23.54 -20.89
CA ILE A 809 -45.92 -24.46 -20.75
C ILE A 809 -47.18 -23.67 -20.39
N PHE A 810 -47.13 -22.81 -19.36
CA PHE A 810 -48.28 -22.00 -18.93
C PHE A 810 -48.86 -21.14 -20.07
N GLN A 811 -48.01 -20.52 -20.90
CA GLN A 811 -48.47 -19.77 -22.08
C GLN A 811 -49.19 -20.63 -23.14
N LEU A 812 -48.87 -21.92 -23.26
CA LEU A 812 -49.40 -22.82 -24.29
C LEU A 812 -50.66 -23.56 -23.82
N GLU A 813 -50.76 -23.85 -22.51
CA GLU A 813 -51.98 -24.42 -21.91
C GLU A 813 -53.11 -23.37 -21.83
N ILE A 814 -52.80 -22.11 -21.51
CA ILE A 814 -53.76 -20.98 -21.63
C ILE A 814 -54.28 -20.80 -23.07
N GLY A 815 -53.49 -21.22 -24.07
CA GLY A 815 -53.87 -21.20 -25.47
C GLY A 815 -54.56 -22.47 -25.99
N GLU A 816 -54.69 -23.50 -25.14
CA GLU A 816 -55.11 -24.85 -25.51
C GLU A 816 -54.43 -25.37 -26.80
N VAL A 817 -53.11 -25.20 -26.91
CA VAL A 817 -52.33 -25.54 -28.13
C VAL A 817 -52.43 -27.02 -28.51
N TYR A 818 -52.77 -27.90 -27.56
CA TYR A 818 -53.05 -29.31 -27.79
C TYR A 818 -54.37 -29.56 -28.58
N LYS A 819 -55.26 -28.57 -28.66
CA LYS A 819 -56.42 -28.52 -29.56
C LYS A 819 -56.11 -27.69 -30.83
N ASN A 820 -55.40 -26.58 -30.67
CA ASN A 820 -55.15 -25.58 -31.71
C ASN A 820 -53.63 -25.46 -32.02
N PRO A 821 -53.04 -26.36 -32.84
CA PRO A 821 -51.61 -26.38 -33.10
C PRO A 821 -51.12 -25.12 -33.84
N ASP A 822 -51.86 -24.70 -34.87
CA ASP A 822 -51.47 -23.66 -35.85
C ASP A 822 -51.70 -22.22 -35.37
N ALA A 823 -51.71 -21.99 -34.05
CA ALA A 823 -51.95 -20.68 -33.47
C ALA A 823 -50.92 -19.62 -33.91
N SER A 824 -51.41 -18.44 -34.26
CA SER A 824 -50.64 -17.32 -34.80
C SER A 824 -49.65 -16.72 -33.79
N LYS A 825 -48.70 -15.90 -34.29
CA LYS A 825 -47.76 -15.13 -33.46
C LYS A 825 -48.51 -14.12 -32.58
N GLU A 826 -49.63 -13.61 -33.06
CA GLU A 826 -50.50 -12.65 -32.39
C GLU A 826 -51.28 -13.31 -31.25
N GLU A 827 -51.74 -14.55 -31.41
CA GLU A 827 -52.36 -15.34 -30.35
C GLU A 827 -51.36 -15.71 -29.25
N ARG A 828 -50.17 -16.16 -29.63
CA ARG A 828 -49.10 -16.45 -28.67
C ARG A 828 -48.68 -15.21 -27.87
N LYS A 829 -48.74 -14.00 -28.46
CA LYS A 829 -48.61 -12.73 -27.74
C LYS A 829 -49.81 -12.45 -26.82
N ARG A 830 -51.05 -12.70 -27.25
CA ARG A 830 -52.26 -12.54 -26.42
C ARG A 830 -52.19 -13.42 -25.17
N TRP A 831 -51.84 -14.70 -25.30
CA TRP A 831 -51.72 -15.62 -24.17
C TRP A 831 -50.62 -15.21 -23.19
N GLN A 832 -49.46 -14.78 -23.69
CA GLN A 832 -48.41 -14.19 -22.86
C GLN A 832 -48.92 -12.97 -22.09
N ALA A 833 -49.60 -12.03 -22.75
CA ALA A 833 -50.14 -10.83 -22.12
C ALA A 833 -51.20 -11.15 -21.04
N THR A 834 -52.03 -12.18 -21.26
CA THR A 834 -53.00 -12.68 -20.27
C THR A 834 -52.29 -13.27 -19.05
N LEU A 835 -51.31 -14.16 -19.24
CA LEU A 835 -50.49 -14.73 -18.17
C LEU A 835 -49.78 -13.64 -17.37
N ASP A 836 -49.09 -12.72 -18.05
CA ASP A 836 -48.35 -11.60 -17.46
C ASP A 836 -49.24 -10.62 -16.67
N LYS A 837 -50.50 -10.43 -17.12
CA LYS A 837 -51.51 -9.64 -16.40
C LYS A 837 -52.04 -10.38 -15.16
N HIS A 838 -52.22 -11.70 -15.24
CA HIS A 838 -52.73 -12.50 -14.13
C HIS A 838 -51.67 -12.74 -13.04
N LEU A 839 -50.44 -13.10 -13.41
CA LEU A 839 -49.30 -13.25 -12.49
C LEU A 839 -49.00 -11.93 -11.74
N ARG A 840 -49.22 -10.78 -12.39
CA ARG A 840 -49.18 -9.47 -11.72
C ARG A 840 -50.32 -9.28 -10.71
N LYS A 841 -51.54 -9.73 -11.04
CA LYS A 841 -52.75 -9.59 -10.21
C LYS A 841 -52.74 -10.49 -8.97
N LYS A 842 -52.35 -11.76 -9.09
CA LYS A 842 -52.32 -12.75 -7.99
C LYS A 842 -50.96 -12.78 -7.29
N MET A 843 -49.91 -13.14 -8.03
CA MET A 843 -48.58 -13.42 -7.47
C MET A 843 -47.71 -12.18 -7.25
N ASN A 844 -48.25 -10.97 -7.53
CA ASN A 844 -47.52 -9.70 -7.52
C ASN A 844 -46.24 -9.71 -8.38
N LEU A 845 -46.19 -10.58 -9.41
CA LEU A 845 -45.05 -10.72 -10.30
C LEU A 845 -45.12 -9.68 -11.42
N LYS A 846 -44.10 -8.82 -11.50
CA LYS A 846 -43.93 -7.90 -12.64
C LYS A 846 -43.32 -8.68 -13.81
N PRO A 847 -43.92 -8.65 -15.01
CA PRO A 847 -43.34 -9.25 -16.23
C PRO A 847 -41.91 -8.76 -16.51
N ILE A 848 -41.10 -9.64 -17.08
CA ILE A 848 -39.66 -9.43 -17.34
C ILE A 848 -39.29 -9.92 -18.75
N MET A 849 -38.34 -9.24 -19.39
CA MET A 849 -37.91 -9.59 -20.76
C MET A 849 -36.96 -10.79 -20.82
N ARG A 850 -36.20 -11.03 -19.75
CA ARG A 850 -35.35 -12.22 -19.56
C ARG A 850 -35.64 -12.81 -18.19
N MET A 851 -35.74 -14.15 -18.12
CA MET A 851 -35.91 -14.88 -16.86
C MET A 851 -34.71 -14.66 -15.95
N ASN A 852 -34.91 -14.68 -14.63
CA ASN A 852 -33.83 -14.56 -13.63
C ASN A 852 -34.17 -15.36 -12.37
N GLY A 853 -33.15 -15.72 -11.58
CA GLY A 853 -33.30 -16.60 -10.41
C GLY A 853 -34.32 -16.13 -9.36
N ASN A 854 -34.54 -14.81 -9.22
CA ASN A 854 -35.55 -14.28 -8.28
C ASN A 854 -36.99 -14.45 -8.78
N PHE A 855 -37.21 -14.40 -10.10
CA PHE A 855 -38.52 -14.69 -10.69
C PHE A 855 -38.75 -16.21 -10.76
N ALA A 856 -37.73 -16.98 -11.15
CA ALA A 856 -37.76 -18.44 -11.16
C ALA A 856 -38.15 -19.01 -9.78
N ARG A 857 -37.47 -18.57 -8.71
CA ARG A 857 -37.79 -18.97 -7.32
C ARG A 857 -39.20 -18.58 -6.83
N LYS A 858 -39.91 -17.69 -7.53
CA LYS A 858 -41.32 -17.33 -7.22
C LYS A 858 -42.34 -17.99 -8.14
N LEU A 859 -41.98 -18.25 -9.39
CA LEU A 859 -42.85 -18.89 -10.37
C LEU A 859 -42.96 -20.41 -10.13
N MET A 860 -41.89 -21.03 -9.63
CA MET A 860 -41.87 -22.46 -9.30
C MET A 860 -42.51 -22.71 -7.92
N THR A 861 -43.81 -22.50 -7.82
CA THR A 861 -44.62 -22.75 -6.61
C THR A 861 -45.99 -23.34 -6.96
N LYS A 862 -46.59 -24.12 -6.06
CA LYS A 862 -47.97 -24.63 -6.22
C LYS A 862 -48.98 -23.49 -6.34
N GLU A 863 -48.83 -22.44 -5.53
CA GLU A 863 -49.65 -21.21 -5.60
C GLU A 863 -49.67 -20.57 -7.01
N THR A 864 -48.53 -20.57 -7.70
CA THR A 864 -48.46 -20.07 -9.09
C THR A 864 -49.24 -20.97 -10.04
N VAL A 865 -49.22 -22.29 -9.85
CA VAL A 865 -49.99 -23.21 -10.68
C VAL A 865 -51.49 -23.01 -10.47
N GLU A 866 -51.97 -22.91 -9.23
CA GLU A 866 -53.40 -22.62 -8.97
C GLU A 866 -53.85 -21.30 -9.62
N ALA A 867 -53.03 -20.24 -9.52
CA ALA A 867 -53.29 -18.96 -10.18
C ALA A 867 -53.21 -19.02 -11.73
N VAL A 868 -52.59 -20.06 -12.32
CA VAL A 868 -52.59 -20.33 -13.76
C VAL A 868 -53.76 -21.23 -14.16
N CYS A 869 -54.18 -22.16 -13.30
CA CYS A 869 -55.38 -22.99 -13.50
C CYS A 869 -56.66 -22.14 -13.61
N GLU A 870 -56.75 -21.00 -12.92
CA GLU A 870 -57.80 -19.97 -13.11
C GLU A 870 -57.93 -19.43 -14.54
N LEU A 871 -56.98 -19.72 -15.43
CA LEU A 871 -56.98 -19.31 -16.85
C LEU A 871 -57.18 -20.47 -17.83
N ILE A 872 -57.25 -21.71 -17.36
CA ILE A 872 -57.24 -22.93 -18.20
C ILE A 872 -58.64 -23.59 -18.13
N PRO A 873 -59.35 -23.82 -19.24
CA PRO A 873 -60.72 -24.34 -19.20
C PRO A 873 -60.88 -25.82 -18.79
N SER A 874 -59.80 -26.60 -18.75
CA SER A 874 -59.84 -28.07 -18.59
C SER A 874 -59.25 -28.51 -17.25
N GLU A 875 -60.08 -29.10 -16.39
CA GLU A 875 -59.65 -29.63 -15.08
C GLU A 875 -58.57 -30.72 -15.21
N GLU A 876 -58.66 -31.60 -16.22
CA GLU A 876 -57.58 -32.59 -16.51
C GLU A 876 -56.21 -31.92 -16.77
N ARG A 877 -56.21 -30.70 -17.34
CA ARG A 877 -54.99 -29.92 -17.54
C ARG A 877 -54.51 -29.28 -16.24
N HIS A 878 -55.41 -28.94 -15.31
CA HIS A 878 -55.02 -28.50 -13.98
C HIS A 878 -54.33 -29.63 -13.21
N GLU A 879 -54.91 -30.84 -13.20
CA GLU A 879 -54.30 -32.01 -12.55
C GLU A 879 -52.91 -32.32 -13.11
N ALA A 880 -52.76 -32.34 -14.44
CA ALA A 880 -51.47 -32.56 -15.09
C ALA A 880 -50.42 -31.49 -14.74
N LEU A 881 -50.81 -30.21 -14.59
CA LEU A 881 -49.92 -29.13 -14.16
C LEU A 881 -49.59 -29.17 -12.66
N ARG A 882 -50.56 -29.54 -11.82
CA ARG A 882 -50.40 -29.74 -10.37
C ARG A 882 -49.42 -30.88 -10.10
N GLU A 883 -49.58 -32.02 -10.77
CA GLU A 883 -48.67 -33.17 -10.65
C GLU A 883 -47.26 -32.85 -11.17
N LEU A 884 -47.14 -32.22 -12.35
CA LEU A 884 -45.85 -31.85 -12.92
C LEU A 884 -45.06 -30.87 -12.01
N MET A 885 -45.74 -29.90 -11.39
CA MET A 885 -45.12 -28.97 -10.43
C MET A 885 -44.81 -29.64 -9.08
N ASP A 886 -45.65 -30.57 -8.60
CA ASP A 886 -45.38 -31.33 -7.38
C ASP A 886 -44.12 -32.19 -7.51
N LEU A 887 -43.98 -32.91 -8.64
CA LEU A 887 -42.78 -33.68 -8.96
C LEU A 887 -41.55 -32.77 -9.09
N TYR A 888 -41.67 -31.64 -9.79
CA TYR A 888 -40.59 -30.64 -9.85
C TYR A 888 -40.16 -30.16 -8.46
N LEU A 889 -41.11 -29.89 -7.56
CA LEU A 889 -40.85 -29.45 -6.19
C LEU A 889 -40.30 -30.56 -5.28
N LYS A 890 -40.61 -31.84 -5.54
CA LYS A 890 -39.98 -33.00 -4.88
C LYS A 890 -38.52 -33.18 -5.30
N MET A 891 -38.21 -32.95 -6.57
CA MET A 891 -36.87 -33.15 -7.14
C MET A 891 -35.93 -31.96 -6.90
N LYS A 892 -36.44 -30.72 -6.99
CA LYS A 892 -35.65 -29.48 -6.90
C LYS A 892 -34.75 -29.32 -5.66
N PRO A 893 -35.13 -29.78 -4.46
CA PRO A 893 -34.24 -29.75 -3.29
C PRO A 893 -32.90 -30.45 -3.55
N VAL A 894 -32.89 -31.55 -4.32
CA VAL A 894 -31.69 -32.38 -4.50
C VAL A 894 -30.57 -31.63 -5.23
N TRP A 895 -30.87 -30.90 -6.31
CA TRP A 895 -29.84 -30.12 -7.03
C TRP A 895 -29.58 -28.72 -6.45
N ARG A 896 -30.38 -28.23 -5.49
CA ARG A 896 -30.19 -26.90 -4.87
C ARG A 896 -29.66 -26.94 -3.43
N SER A 897 -29.79 -28.06 -2.74
CA SER A 897 -29.24 -28.30 -1.41
C SER A 897 -27.71 -28.21 -1.39
N SER A 898 -27.14 -27.77 -0.26
CA SER A 898 -25.67 -27.78 -0.08
C SER A 898 -25.15 -29.16 0.31
N CYS A 899 -25.98 -30.00 0.96
CA CYS A 899 -25.70 -31.40 1.25
C CYS A 899 -27.00 -32.23 1.23
N PRO A 900 -27.54 -32.62 0.05
CA PRO A 900 -28.85 -33.27 -0.08
C PRO A 900 -28.95 -34.60 0.68
N ALA A 901 -27.85 -35.35 0.80
CA ALA A 901 -27.77 -36.56 1.61
C ALA A 901 -28.04 -36.34 3.13
N LYS A 902 -28.05 -35.08 3.60
CA LYS A 902 -28.42 -34.69 4.98
C LYS A 902 -29.66 -33.81 5.03
N GLU A 903 -29.85 -32.92 4.06
CA GLU A 903 -30.96 -31.95 4.04
C GLU A 903 -32.26 -32.53 3.46
N CYS A 904 -32.20 -33.47 2.53
CA CYS A 904 -33.37 -34.04 1.84
C CYS A 904 -33.15 -35.50 1.34
N PRO A 905 -32.75 -36.45 2.22
CA PRO A 905 -32.40 -37.82 1.82
C PRO A 905 -33.54 -38.60 1.16
N GLU A 906 -34.80 -38.38 1.57
CA GLU A 906 -35.97 -39.02 0.92
C GLU A 906 -36.13 -38.57 -0.53
N SER A 907 -36.03 -37.26 -0.80
CA SER A 907 -36.08 -36.69 -2.16
C SER A 907 -34.94 -37.19 -3.04
N LEU A 908 -33.75 -37.42 -2.47
CA LEU A 908 -32.60 -37.99 -3.17
C LEU A 908 -32.84 -39.47 -3.50
N CYS A 909 -33.25 -40.29 -2.53
CA CYS A 909 -33.52 -41.71 -2.75
C CYS A 909 -34.66 -41.95 -3.75
N GLN A 910 -35.68 -41.09 -3.75
CA GLN A 910 -36.80 -41.17 -4.69
C GLN A 910 -36.56 -40.42 -6.01
N TYR A 911 -35.39 -39.80 -6.23
CA TYR A 911 -35.18 -38.92 -7.38
C TYR A 911 -35.41 -39.63 -8.72
N SER A 912 -34.85 -40.84 -8.87
CA SER A 912 -34.95 -41.63 -10.11
C SER A 912 -36.40 -42.01 -10.43
N PHE A 913 -37.22 -42.34 -9.42
CA PHE A 913 -38.66 -42.58 -9.61
C PHE A 913 -39.41 -41.31 -10.00
N ASN A 914 -39.17 -40.19 -9.30
CA ASN A 914 -39.81 -38.91 -9.62
C ASN A 914 -39.42 -38.41 -11.02
N SER A 915 -38.18 -38.63 -11.46
CA SER A 915 -37.71 -38.26 -12.81
C SER A 915 -38.37 -39.10 -13.91
N GLN A 916 -38.57 -40.41 -13.68
CA GLN A 916 -39.31 -41.28 -14.60
C GLN A 916 -40.78 -40.86 -14.71
N ARG A 917 -41.45 -40.59 -13.60
CA ARG A 917 -42.86 -40.12 -13.61
C ARG A 917 -43.01 -38.74 -14.26
N PHE A 918 -42.06 -37.83 -14.04
CA PHE A 918 -42.01 -36.53 -14.70
C PHE A 918 -41.84 -36.68 -16.23
N ALA A 919 -40.93 -37.55 -16.66
CA ALA A 919 -40.71 -37.88 -18.06
C ALA A 919 -41.95 -38.52 -18.74
N GLU A 920 -42.64 -39.42 -18.04
CA GLU A 920 -43.90 -40.02 -18.49
C GLU A 920 -44.99 -38.95 -18.73
N LEU A 921 -45.17 -38.01 -17.80
CA LEU A 921 -46.10 -36.88 -17.92
C LEU A 921 -45.77 -35.99 -19.13
N LEU A 922 -44.49 -35.68 -19.35
CA LEU A 922 -44.06 -34.90 -20.52
C LEU A 922 -44.40 -35.62 -21.83
N SER A 923 -44.13 -36.92 -21.90
CA SER A 923 -44.35 -37.74 -23.10
C SER A 923 -45.83 -38.03 -23.39
N THR A 924 -46.69 -38.00 -22.37
CA THR A 924 -48.12 -38.29 -22.47
C THR A 924 -48.96 -37.02 -22.55
N LYS A 925 -49.16 -36.32 -21.42
CA LYS A 925 -50.05 -35.13 -21.33
C LYS A 925 -49.48 -33.92 -22.08
N PHE A 926 -48.15 -33.75 -22.14
CA PHE A 926 -47.49 -32.63 -22.82
C PHE A 926 -46.84 -33.01 -24.17
N LYS A 927 -47.25 -34.15 -24.76
CA LYS A 927 -46.71 -34.70 -26.02
C LYS A 927 -46.57 -33.66 -27.14
N TYR A 928 -47.58 -32.81 -27.31
CA TYR A 928 -47.64 -31.72 -28.31
C TYR A 928 -46.43 -30.74 -28.25
N ARG A 929 -45.73 -30.69 -27.10
CA ARG A 929 -44.53 -29.86 -26.91
C ARG A 929 -43.22 -30.64 -26.98
N TYR A 930 -43.18 -31.89 -26.52
CA TYR A 930 -41.93 -32.63 -26.30
C TYR A 930 -41.67 -33.80 -27.27
N GLU A 931 -42.64 -34.17 -28.11
CA GLU A 931 -42.39 -35.13 -29.20
C GLU A 931 -41.27 -34.63 -30.12
N GLY A 932 -40.18 -35.40 -30.21
CA GLY A 932 -39.00 -35.12 -31.01
C GLY A 932 -38.09 -34.00 -30.48
N LYS A 933 -38.34 -33.41 -29.30
CA LYS A 933 -37.51 -32.33 -28.75
C LYS A 933 -37.61 -32.14 -27.23
N ILE A 934 -36.45 -31.97 -26.61
CA ILE A 934 -36.32 -31.59 -25.20
C ILE A 934 -35.36 -30.39 -25.04
N THR A 935 -35.49 -29.65 -23.92
CA THR A 935 -34.55 -28.59 -23.54
C THR A 935 -33.30 -29.17 -22.86
N ASN A 936 -32.15 -28.54 -23.06
CA ASN A 936 -30.86 -29.03 -22.55
C ASN A 936 -30.89 -29.18 -21.02
N TYR A 937 -31.55 -28.26 -20.31
CA TYR A 937 -31.71 -28.33 -18.85
C TYR A 937 -32.71 -29.38 -18.36
N PHE A 938 -33.83 -29.64 -19.06
CA PHE A 938 -34.71 -30.77 -18.66
C PHE A 938 -33.97 -32.10 -18.80
N HIS A 939 -33.28 -32.35 -19.92
CA HIS A 939 -32.49 -33.57 -20.09
C HIS A 939 -31.42 -33.73 -19.00
N LYS A 940 -30.62 -32.67 -18.74
CA LYS A 940 -29.62 -32.66 -17.66
C LYS A 940 -30.23 -32.93 -16.28
N THR A 941 -31.40 -32.33 -15.99
CA THR A 941 -32.11 -32.51 -14.72
C THR A 941 -32.60 -33.95 -14.56
N LEU A 942 -33.24 -34.51 -15.61
CA LEU A 942 -33.90 -35.81 -15.55
C LEU A 942 -32.91 -36.99 -15.56
N ALA A 943 -31.81 -36.89 -16.30
CA ALA A 943 -30.86 -38.00 -16.46
C ALA A 943 -29.72 -37.99 -15.43
N HIS A 944 -28.97 -36.89 -15.32
CA HIS A 944 -27.63 -36.91 -14.71
C HIS A 944 -27.56 -36.45 -13.24
N VAL A 945 -28.64 -35.90 -12.67
CA VAL A 945 -28.59 -35.37 -11.29
C VAL A 945 -28.20 -36.42 -10.24
N PRO A 946 -28.71 -37.68 -10.24
CA PRO A 946 -28.27 -38.69 -9.26
C PRO A 946 -26.77 -38.98 -9.33
N GLU A 947 -26.26 -39.25 -10.53
CA GLU A 947 -24.85 -39.58 -10.82
C GLU A 947 -23.89 -38.46 -10.39
N ILE A 948 -24.27 -37.19 -10.62
CA ILE A 948 -23.48 -36.04 -10.15
C ILE A 948 -23.52 -35.92 -8.62
N ILE A 949 -24.66 -36.20 -7.97
CA ILE A 949 -24.75 -36.17 -6.50
C ILE A 949 -23.93 -37.29 -5.85
N GLU A 950 -23.92 -38.49 -6.43
CA GLU A 950 -23.10 -39.61 -5.96
C GLU A 950 -21.59 -39.28 -6.09
N ARG A 951 -21.18 -38.64 -7.19
CA ARG A 951 -19.78 -38.26 -7.45
C ARG A 951 -19.30 -37.04 -6.65
N ASP A 952 -20.15 -36.02 -6.50
CA ASP A 952 -19.76 -34.68 -6.00
C ASP A 952 -20.33 -34.33 -4.62
N GLY A 953 -21.28 -35.13 -4.10
CA GLY A 953 -22.01 -34.94 -2.83
C GLY A 953 -23.04 -33.80 -2.84
N SER A 954 -22.98 -32.89 -3.80
CA SER A 954 -23.91 -31.77 -3.99
C SER A 954 -23.81 -31.25 -5.44
N ILE A 955 -24.86 -30.59 -5.92
CA ILE A 955 -24.82 -29.69 -7.09
C ILE A 955 -24.96 -28.24 -6.62
N GLY A 956 -25.86 -27.98 -5.65
CA GLY A 956 -26.17 -26.64 -5.16
C GLY A 956 -24.96 -25.88 -4.59
N ALA A 957 -24.05 -26.55 -3.89
CA ALA A 957 -22.82 -25.95 -3.38
C ALA A 957 -21.84 -25.53 -4.51
N TRP A 958 -21.89 -26.20 -5.65
CA TRP A 958 -20.96 -26.03 -6.78
C TRP A 958 -21.43 -25.02 -7.84
N ALA A 959 -22.62 -24.45 -7.64
CA ALA A 959 -23.27 -23.51 -8.55
C ALA A 959 -22.53 -22.17 -8.78
N SER A 960 -22.94 -21.48 -9.85
CA SER A 960 -22.47 -20.16 -10.27
C SER A 960 -23.00 -18.99 -9.42
N GLU A 961 -23.99 -19.20 -8.53
CA GLU A 961 -24.70 -18.13 -7.80
C GLU A 961 -23.75 -17.26 -6.93
N GLY A 962 -22.64 -17.84 -6.44
CA GLY A 962 -21.54 -17.10 -5.79
C GLY A 962 -20.69 -16.26 -6.74
N ASN A 963 -20.58 -16.66 -8.01
CA ASN A 963 -19.93 -15.87 -9.05
C ASN A 963 -20.87 -14.76 -9.53
N GLU A 964 -22.11 -15.05 -9.93
CA GLU A 964 -23.09 -14.05 -10.38
C GLU A 964 -23.29 -12.91 -9.37
N SER A 965 -23.36 -13.22 -8.07
CA SER A 965 -23.47 -12.21 -7.01
C SER A 965 -22.24 -11.29 -6.94
N GLY A 966 -21.04 -11.78 -7.30
CA GLY A 966 -19.83 -10.99 -7.50
C GLY A 966 -19.91 -9.97 -8.65
N ASN A 967 -20.73 -10.18 -9.68
CA ASN A 967 -20.92 -9.20 -10.76
C ASN A 967 -21.57 -7.91 -10.26
N LYS A 968 -22.48 -8.03 -9.29
CA LYS A 968 -23.13 -6.90 -8.61
C LYS A 968 -22.10 -6.08 -7.81
N LEU A 969 -21.11 -6.74 -7.22
CA LEU A 969 -19.97 -6.09 -6.56
C LEU A 969 -19.06 -5.37 -7.57
N PHE A 970 -18.67 -6.02 -8.66
CA PHE A 970 -17.88 -5.42 -9.74
C PHE A 970 -18.50 -4.09 -10.25
N ARG A 971 -19.79 -4.11 -10.61
CA ARG A 971 -20.51 -2.90 -11.09
C ARG A 971 -20.56 -1.79 -10.02
N ARG A 972 -20.57 -2.13 -8.73
CA ARG A 972 -20.53 -1.17 -7.61
C ARG A 972 -19.13 -0.59 -7.43
N PHE A 973 -18.11 -1.43 -7.34
CA PHE A 973 -16.73 -1.03 -7.09
C PHE A 973 -16.15 -0.18 -8.24
N ARG A 974 -16.44 -0.55 -9.51
CA ARG A 974 -16.03 0.21 -10.72
C ARG A 974 -16.56 1.66 -10.73
N LYS A 975 -17.66 1.94 -10.03
CA LYS A 975 -18.28 3.27 -9.87
C LYS A 975 -17.87 3.98 -8.58
N MET A 976 -17.79 3.27 -7.45
CA MET A 976 -17.69 3.87 -6.11
C MET A 976 -16.29 3.84 -5.47
N ASN A 977 -15.44 2.89 -5.87
CA ASN A 977 -14.22 2.57 -5.13
C ASN A 977 -12.94 2.55 -6.00
N ALA A 978 -13.07 2.69 -7.32
CA ALA A 978 -11.97 2.72 -8.28
C ALA A 978 -11.68 4.12 -8.86
N ARG A 979 -10.42 4.34 -9.27
CA ARG A 979 -10.00 5.43 -10.17
C ARG A 979 -10.84 5.39 -11.45
N GLN A 980 -11.32 6.55 -11.90
CA GLN A 980 -12.15 6.66 -13.10
C GLN A 980 -11.28 6.86 -14.35
N SER A 981 -10.53 5.82 -14.73
CA SER A 981 -9.64 5.82 -15.89
C SER A 981 -9.37 4.38 -16.36
N LYS A 982 -9.41 4.15 -17.68
CA LYS A 982 -9.19 2.85 -18.36
C LYS A 982 -8.00 2.08 -17.77
N CYS A 983 -6.85 2.73 -17.63
CA CYS A 983 -5.58 2.09 -17.23
C CYS A 983 -5.49 1.61 -15.76
N TYR A 984 -6.35 2.10 -14.87
CA TYR A 984 -6.26 1.83 -13.42
C TYR A 984 -7.52 1.18 -12.81
N GLU A 985 -8.65 1.18 -13.51
CA GLU A 985 -9.90 0.75 -12.89
C GLU A 985 -9.96 -0.75 -12.59
N MET A 986 -9.42 -1.61 -13.46
CA MET A 986 -9.36 -3.04 -13.19
C MET A 986 -8.43 -3.38 -12.03
N GLU A 987 -7.33 -2.63 -11.85
CA GLU A 987 -6.39 -2.76 -10.72
C GLU A 987 -7.11 -2.44 -9.39
N ASP A 988 -7.80 -1.30 -9.32
CA ASP A 988 -8.53 -0.90 -8.10
C ASP A 988 -9.72 -1.80 -7.80
N VAL A 989 -10.47 -2.25 -8.81
CA VAL A 989 -11.61 -3.16 -8.61
C VAL A 989 -11.12 -4.53 -8.14
N LEU A 990 -10.10 -5.10 -8.78
CA LEU A 990 -9.51 -6.39 -8.36
C LEU A 990 -9.03 -6.30 -6.90
N LYS A 991 -8.22 -5.28 -6.58
CA LYS A 991 -7.70 -5.07 -5.23
C LYS A 991 -8.80 -4.91 -4.18
N HIS A 992 -9.82 -4.10 -4.47
CA HIS A 992 -10.86 -3.81 -3.48
C HIS A 992 -11.86 -4.96 -3.32
N HIS A 993 -12.13 -5.70 -4.39
CA HIS A 993 -12.96 -6.90 -4.36
C HIS A 993 -12.26 -8.04 -3.62
N TRP A 994 -10.94 -8.23 -3.81
CA TRP A 994 -10.13 -9.16 -3.00
C TRP A 994 -10.23 -8.87 -1.50
N LEU A 995 -10.04 -7.60 -1.10
CA LEU A 995 -10.17 -7.16 0.30
C LEU A 995 -11.59 -7.35 0.86
N TYR A 996 -12.64 -7.30 0.02
CA TYR A 996 -14.01 -7.57 0.45
C TYR A 996 -14.23 -9.06 0.74
N THR A 997 -13.57 -9.93 -0.02
CA THR A 997 -13.58 -11.39 0.15
C THR A 997 -12.63 -11.91 1.23
N SER A 998 -12.13 -11.04 2.13
CA SER A 998 -11.21 -11.41 3.21
C SER A 998 -11.98 -11.95 4.43
N LYS A 999 -11.75 -13.21 4.80
CA LYS A 999 -12.33 -13.85 6.00
C LYS A 999 -11.86 -13.14 7.27
N TYR A 1000 -10.57 -12.83 7.36
CA TYR A 1000 -9.99 -12.02 8.45
C TYR A 1000 -10.71 -10.67 8.64
N LEU A 1001 -10.99 -9.92 7.57
CA LEU A 1001 -11.75 -8.67 7.66
C LEU A 1001 -13.25 -8.87 7.97
N GLN A 1002 -13.82 -10.01 7.61
CA GLN A 1002 -15.22 -10.35 7.93
C GLN A 1002 -15.38 -10.72 9.42
N LYS A 1003 -14.40 -11.41 10.04
CA LYS A 1003 -14.42 -11.75 11.49
C LYS A 1003 -14.61 -10.52 12.38
N PHE A 1004 -13.92 -9.41 12.11
CA PHE A 1004 -14.08 -8.16 12.88
C PHE A 1004 -15.50 -7.58 12.85
N MET A 1005 -16.30 -7.83 11.80
CA MET A 1005 -17.69 -7.40 11.73
C MET A 1005 -18.61 -8.27 12.63
N ASN A 1006 -18.21 -9.50 12.89
CA ASN A 1006 -18.94 -10.51 13.66
C ASN A 1006 -18.54 -10.56 15.15
N ALA A 1007 -17.62 -9.70 15.62
CA ALA A 1007 -17.10 -9.68 16.99
C ALA A 1007 -18.19 -9.58 18.09
N HIS A 1008 -19.38 -9.07 17.75
CA HIS A 1008 -20.54 -9.02 18.65
C HIS A 1008 -21.15 -10.41 18.97
N ASN A 1009 -20.84 -11.44 18.17
CA ASN A 1009 -21.25 -12.83 18.44
C ASN A 1009 -20.25 -13.53 19.37
N ALA A 1010 -18.94 -13.27 19.23
CA ALA A 1010 -17.94 -13.74 20.19
C ALA A 1010 -18.26 -13.23 21.61
N LEU A 1011 -18.61 -11.95 21.73
CA LEU A 1011 -19.06 -11.33 23.00
C LEU A 1011 -20.37 -11.90 23.57
N LYS A 1012 -21.19 -12.58 22.77
CA LYS A 1012 -22.38 -13.30 23.25
C LYS A 1012 -22.04 -14.71 23.71
N ASN A 1013 -21.18 -15.40 22.98
CA ASN A 1013 -20.75 -16.75 23.30
C ASN A 1013 -19.82 -16.77 24.53
N SER A 1014 -19.09 -15.68 24.80
CA SER A 1014 -18.19 -15.53 25.95
C SER A 1014 -18.89 -15.22 27.29
N GLY A 1015 -20.08 -15.77 27.53
CA GLY A 1015 -20.71 -15.88 28.85
C GLY A 1015 -21.16 -14.60 29.59
N PHE A 1016 -20.94 -13.39 29.06
CA PHE A 1016 -21.26 -12.13 29.75
C PHE A 1016 -22.75 -11.74 29.68
N THR A 1017 -23.63 -12.60 30.21
CA THR A 1017 -25.04 -12.28 30.49
C THR A 1017 -25.14 -11.35 31.70
N VAL A 1018 -25.03 -10.04 31.48
CA VAL A 1018 -25.42 -9.03 32.47
C VAL A 1018 -26.95 -9.08 32.64
N ASN A 1019 -27.40 -9.83 33.65
CA ASN A 1019 -28.83 -10.00 33.97
C ASN A 1019 -29.44 -8.71 34.52
N SER A 1020 -29.90 -7.83 33.63
CA SER A 1020 -30.56 -6.55 33.99
C SER A 1020 -32.02 -6.72 34.47
N LYS A 1021 -32.30 -7.76 35.26
CA LYS A 1021 -33.60 -8.07 35.88
C LYS A 1021 -33.42 -8.90 37.16
N ALA A 1022 -33.17 -8.24 38.29
CA ALA A 1022 -33.16 -8.87 39.61
C ALA A 1022 -33.43 -7.84 40.73
N THR A 1023 -34.62 -7.23 40.79
CA THR A 1023 -35.04 -6.40 41.93
C THR A 1023 -36.57 -6.22 42.01
N LEU A 1024 -37.27 -7.08 42.76
CA LEU A 1024 -38.59 -6.80 43.40
C LEU A 1024 -39.03 -8.00 44.27
N GLY A 1025 -39.21 -7.80 45.60
CA GLY A 1025 -39.79 -8.79 46.55
C GLY A 1025 -38.95 -10.06 46.81
N ASP A 1026 -38.89 -10.67 48.00
CA ASP A 1026 -39.63 -10.47 49.26
C ASP A 1026 -38.71 -10.75 50.50
N PRO A 1027 -39.15 -10.52 51.75
CA PRO A 1027 -38.27 -10.51 52.93
C PRO A 1027 -38.38 -11.74 53.87
N LEU A 1028 -37.48 -11.74 54.88
CA LEU A 1028 -37.44 -12.58 56.11
C LEU A 1028 -36.82 -13.98 56.02
N GLY A 1029 -35.93 -14.27 56.98
CA GLY A 1029 -35.17 -15.52 57.18
C GLY A 1029 -33.86 -15.21 57.91
N ILE A 1030 -33.66 -15.75 59.12
CA ILE A 1030 -32.57 -15.43 60.06
C ILE A 1030 -32.04 -16.74 60.69
N GLU A 1031 -30.71 -16.84 60.88
CA GLU A 1031 -29.96 -17.94 61.56
C GLU A 1031 -30.10 -19.33 60.87
N ASP A 1032 -29.20 -20.33 60.95
CA ASP A 1032 -27.88 -20.55 61.58
C ASP A 1032 -27.17 -21.73 60.82
N SER A 1033 -25.87 -22.10 60.91
CA SER A 1033 -24.65 -21.56 61.54
C SER A 1033 -23.35 -22.21 60.99
N LEU A 1034 -22.18 -21.81 61.56
CA LEU A 1034 -20.88 -22.52 61.75
C LEU A 1034 -20.23 -23.42 60.65
N GLU A 1035 -18.98 -23.03 60.27
CA GLU A 1035 -17.72 -23.85 60.15
C GLU A 1035 -17.66 -25.04 59.14
N ILE A 1036 -16.52 -25.53 58.59
CA ILE A 1036 -15.09 -25.54 58.99
C ILE A 1036 -14.15 -25.30 57.77
N GLN A 1037 -13.25 -24.31 57.92
CA GLN A 1037 -11.79 -24.29 57.65
C GLN A 1037 -11.11 -24.89 56.39
N ASP A 1038 -10.40 -24.00 55.69
CA ASP A 1038 -9.10 -24.08 54.98
C ASP A 1038 -8.40 -25.42 54.66
N SER A 1039 -7.87 -25.50 53.44
CA SER A 1039 -6.41 -25.68 53.23
C SER A 1039 -5.95 -25.02 51.92
N MET A 1040 -4.69 -24.56 51.90
CA MET A 1040 -4.09 -23.72 50.85
C MET A 1040 -2.61 -24.09 50.68
N GLU A 1041 -1.98 -23.60 49.60
CA GLU A 1041 -0.56 -23.76 49.24
C GLU A 1041 -0.18 -25.18 48.73
N PHE A 1042 0.70 -25.36 47.73
CA PHE A 1042 1.54 -24.39 47.00
C PHE A 1042 1.17 -24.30 45.49
#